data_AF-A0A848DAU8-F1
#
_entry.id   AF-A0A848DAU8-F1
#
_cell.length_a   1.000
_cell.length_b   1.000
_cell.length_c   1.000
_cell.angle_alpha   90.00
_cell.angle_beta   90.00
_cell.angle_gamma   90.00
#
_symmetry.space_group_name_H-M   'P 1'
#
loop_
_entity.id
_entity.type
_entity.pdbx_description
1 polymer ?
#
loop_
_entity_poly.entity_id
_entity_poly.type
_entity_poly.pdbx_seq_one_letter_code
_entity_poly.pdbx_strand_id
1 'polypeptide(L)'
;MRSAYSIIIILIVSIVLSGCVGQVPEESQEPVQPENTVLKIESINLSGTTAENTNFVEYYSLDPLDIDLKVPKYDLPLQTDQVSNYDLFSWEIPLSDDALSLLEKNGFVVIDNPFDQKEEDIVQPYKTLADSEIPIFVTTDSLLHLYHIQFDETLRQIEEREFYDLVWELSEQLLNDSMESYKNSDGDLKEASRRNVAYFSVGLSLLKPEPEQVCQSENEWECTDAYFKKEDITRYSFEVPSYVRDDVEAELKLIDVHSGFTESPIFIYNEDYSQYVPRGHYTRSERLKNYFKAFMWYGRVSMLLKGSDAILPGTTDPYTKKGLISIYDARIQTTGACLIASEFANDCELMDKWDRIYSVTAFYVGLSDDLGPYEYIAAMNSVFGGSFDPNDLNEENIGKLKVKLAAYGSPKIYGGTGNCVANTPEEADQCLNNTAGFRLMGQRFIPDSYMFTNLVGAYTGAYMGSQKPFTLVISGAGPIRGFPRGLDVMALLGSDRSRELLDELDDSNYKDYDQQYGKLEDEFDSFDMAEWNKNLYWSWLFALKPLLNDHGAGYPTFMQTDAWQDKELTTALASWAELRHDTILYAKQSYTMVATSAPPMEEKKPVVGYVEPVPEFYNRLLALTRMTNNGLAEMDVLDGSAKRRLENLERILVRLVNISSRELRNEELLEDDYDFIKNFGDNLEGVIADVDDKAKKTTIVADVHTDGNTMQVLEEGVGYVDMIVVAYKLPDERILVGAGPVMSYYEFKQPMDERLTDEAWRELLDSNPPQKPEWVPNFAED
;
A
#
# COMPACT_ATOMS: atom_id res chain seq x y z
N MET A 1 -9.62 -79.06 -82.34
CA MET A 1 -9.04 -80.08 -81.43
C MET A 1 -7.89 -79.44 -80.68
N ARG A 2 -7.83 -79.40 -79.35
CA ARG A 2 -8.87 -79.47 -78.30
C ARG A 2 -8.43 -78.41 -77.26
N SER A 3 -9.17 -77.34 -76.95
CA SER A 3 -10.51 -77.27 -76.31
C SER A 3 -10.47 -77.70 -74.84
N ALA A 4 -10.94 -76.91 -73.87
CA ALA A 4 -11.50 -75.55 -73.95
C ALA A 4 -11.50 -74.80 -72.60
N TYR A 5 -11.82 -73.50 -72.67
CA TYR A 5 -12.25 -72.63 -71.57
C TYR A 5 -13.44 -73.19 -70.77
N SER A 6 -13.62 -72.69 -69.54
CA SER A 6 -14.88 -72.04 -69.14
C SER A 6 -14.66 -71.04 -67.98
N ILE A 7 -15.54 -70.04 -67.91
CA ILE A 7 -15.56 -68.92 -66.95
C ILE A 7 -16.91 -68.94 -66.22
N ILE A 8 -16.99 -68.41 -64.99
CA ILE A 8 -18.12 -67.76 -64.26
C ILE A 8 -17.76 -67.84 -62.75
N ILE A 9 -17.52 -66.79 -61.96
CA ILE A 9 -18.14 -65.46 -61.71
C ILE A 9 -19.20 -65.47 -60.57
N ILE A 10 -18.71 -65.15 -59.37
CA ILE A 10 -19.20 -64.20 -58.34
C ILE A 10 -20.71 -64.16 -57.99
N LEU A 11 -21.04 -64.45 -56.71
CA LEU A 11 -21.57 -63.52 -55.67
C LEU A 11 -21.70 -64.34 -54.36
N ILE A 12 -21.07 -64.01 -53.21
CA ILE A 12 -21.25 -62.86 -52.29
C ILE A 12 -22.65 -62.80 -51.64
N VAL A 13 -22.73 -63.21 -50.37
CA VAL A 13 -23.29 -62.47 -49.22
C VAL A 13 -22.51 -62.88 -47.97
N SER A 14 -22.26 -61.94 -47.05
CA SER A 14 -21.53 -62.16 -45.78
C SER A 14 -22.47 -61.96 -44.58
N ILE A 15 -22.17 -62.57 -43.42
CA ILE A 15 -22.29 -61.88 -42.11
C ILE A 15 -21.42 -62.58 -41.05
N VAL A 16 -20.84 -61.72 -40.22
CA VAL A 16 -19.80 -61.85 -39.19
C VAL A 16 -20.16 -62.76 -38.01
N LEU A 17 -19.17 -63.48 -37.45
CA LEU A 17 -18.82 -63.38 -36.01
C LEU A 17 -17.46 -64.05 -35.66
N SER A 18 -16.82 -63.49 -34.62
CA SER A 18 -15.67 -63.99 -33.85
C SER A 18 -14.31 -64.19 -34.55
N GLY A 19 -13.31 -63.43 -34.10
CA GLY A 19 -11.88 -63.64 -34.40
C GLY A 19 -11.00 -62.98 -33.33
N CYS A 20 -9.89 -63.61 -32.95
CA CYS A 20 -9.04 -63.16 -31.83
C CYS A 20 -7.61 -62.81 -32.27
N VAL A 21 -7.15 -61.65 -31.78
CA VAL A 21 -5.79 -61.30 -31.30
C VAL A 21 -4.58 -61.77 -32.14
N GLY A 22 -3.84 -60.79 -32.67
CA GLY A 22 -2.43 -60.90 -33.04
C GLY A 22 -1.58 -59.94 -32.20
N GLN A 23 -0.27 -60.21 -32.09
CA GLN A 23 0.66 -59.45 -31.23
C GLN A 23 1.08 -58.09 -31.85
N VAL A 24 1.45 -57.15 -30.98
CA VAL A 24 2.09 -55.86 -31.28
C VAL A 24 3.49 -55.86 -30.62
N PRO A 25 4.51 -55.18 -31.18
CA PRO A 25 5.85 -55.12 -30.57
C PRO A 25 5.86 -54.29 -29.28
N GLU A 26 6.82 -54.57 -28.40
CA GLU A 26 7.12 -53.73 -27.23
C GLU A 26 7.97 -52.52 -27.67
N GLU A 27 7.49 -51.31 -27.39
CA GLU A 27 8.33 -50.11 -27.39
C GLU A 27 9.00 -49.98 -26.01
N SER A 28 10.33 -49.84 -26.00
CA SER A 28 11.08 -49.55 -24.78
C SER A 28 10.87 -48.09 -24.39
N GLN A 29 10.11 -47.85 -23.32
CA GLN A 29 10.07 -46.54 -22.69
C GLN A 29 11.46 -46.18 -22.16
N GLU A 30 12.09 -45.15 -22.73
CA GLU A 30 13.13 -44.42 -22.01
C GLU A 30 12.47 -43.73 -20.80
N PRO A 31 13.13 -43.68 -19.63
CA PRO A 31 12.58 -42.97 -18.49
C PRO A 31 12.47 -41.49 -18.82
N VAL A 32 11.26 -40.93 -18.69
CA VAL A 32 11.04 -39.48 -18.75
C VAL A 32 11.94 -38.86 -17.69
N GLN A 33 12.88 -38.02 -18.10
CA GLN A 33 13.65 -37.21 -17.16
C GLN A 33 12.67 -36.25 -16.46
N PRO A 34 12.76 -36.04 -15.15
CA PRO A 34 12.03 -34.95 -14.53
C PRO A 34 12.46 -33.65 -15.23
N GLU A 35 11.49 -32.78 -15.51
CA GLU A 35 11.83 -31.42 -15.92
C GLU A 35 12.58 -30.78 -14.76
N ASN A 36 13.82 -30.34 -15.01
CA ASN A 36 14.57 -29.57 -14.02
C ASN A 36 13.89 -28.20 -13.92
N THR A 37 12.95 -28.05 -12.99
CA THR A 37 12.38 -26.75 -12.65
C THR A 37 13.48 -25.91 -12.00
N VAL A 38 13.79 -24.74 -12.56
CA VAL A 38 14.86 -23.86 -12.07
C VAL A 38 14.29 -22.45 -11.90
N LEU A 39 14.33 -21.93 -10.67
CA LEU A 39 14.04 -20.52 -10.40
C LEU A 39 15.26 -19.69 -10.85
N LYS A 40 15.03 -18.74 -11.76
CA LYS A 40 16.07 -17.86 -12.32
C LYS A 40 15.63 -16.40 -12.28
N ILE A 41 16.44 -15.58 -11.62
CA ILE A 41 16.25 -14.12 -11.52
C ILE A 41 17.51 -13.45 -12.02
N GLU A 42 17.37 -12.57 -13.02
CA GLU A 42 18.51 -11.80 -13.56
C GLU A 42 18.90 -10.64 -12.63
N SER A 43 20.17 -10.24 -12.68
CA SER A 43 20.70 -9.15 -11.85
C SER A 43 20.19 -7.80 -12.35
N ILE A 44 19.63 -7.00 -11.44
CA ILE A 44 19.17 -5.64 -11.74
C ILE A 44 20.13 -4.65 -11.10
N ASN A 45 20.58 -3.66 -11.88
CA ASN A 45 21.35 -2.53 -11.36
C ASN A 45 20.97 -1.26 -12.12
N LEU A 46 20.37 -0.30 -11.42
CA LEU A 46 19.85 0.94 -11.98
C LEU A 46 20.72 2.18 -11.67
N SER A 47 21.86 2.02 -10.98
CA SER A 47 22.84 3.06 -10.59
C SER A 47 23.54 3.83 -11.72
N GLY A 48 23.03 3.72 -12.96
CA GLY A 48 23.47 4.49 -14.12
C GLY A 48 22.33 4.84 -15.08
N THR A 49 21.08 4.55 -14.68
CA THR A 49 19.86 5.01 -15.35
C THR A 49 19.60 6.46 -14.95
N THR A 50 19.01 7.24 -15.85
CA THR A 50 18.53 8.60 -15.57
C THR A 50 17.06 8.72 -15.93
N ALA A 51 16.18 8.79 -14.93
CA ALA A 51 14.77 9.13 -15.14
C ALA A 51 14.58 10.64 -15.35
N GLU A 52 13.47 11.06 -15.96
CA GLU A 52 13.12 12.48 -16.03
C GLU A 52 12.67 12.99 -14.66
N ASN A 53 13.14 14.19 -14.29
CA ASN A 53 12.83 14.96 -13.08
C ASN A 53 13.26 14.39 -11.70
N THR A 54 13.48 13.10 -11.46
CA THR A 54 14.07 12.61 -10.20
C THR A 54 14.66 11.20 -10.33
N ASN A 55 15.87 10.94 -9.79
CA ASN A 55 16.64 9.73 -10.12
C ASN A 55 16.62 8.59 -9.09
N PHE A 56 15.57 8.50 -8.26
CA PHE A 56 15.43 7.53 -7.16
C PHE A 56 15.74 6.07 -7.51
N VAL A 57 15.52 5.68 -8.77
CA VAL A 57 15.86 4.34 -9.30
C VAL A 57 17.33 3.96 -9.08
N GLU A 58 18.26 4.92 -8.99
CA GLU A 58 19.70 4.66 -8.87
C GLU A 58 20.10 3.95 -7.56
N TYR A 59 19.25 4.03 -6.54
CA TYR A 59 19.42 3.35 -5.25
C TYR A 59 18.99 1.87 -5.27
N TYR A 60 18.33 1.41 -6.33
CA TYR A 60 17.83 0.02 -6.43
C TYR A 60 18.79 -0.91 -7.19
N SER A 61 19.07 -2.06 -6.58
CA SER A 61 19.80 -3.17 -7.21
C SER A 61 19.39 -4.52 -6.63
N LEU A 62 19.17 -5.51 -7.50
CA LEU A 62 18.76 -6.88 -7.15
C LEU A 62 19.88 -7.85 -7.54
N ASP A 63 20.34 -8.66 -6.59
CA ASP A 63 21.33 -9.71 -6.83
C ASP A 63 20.68 -10.89 -7.60
N PRO A 64 21.39 -11.58 -8.51
CA PRO A 64 20.81 -12.64 -9.33
C PRO A 64 20.62 -13.95 -8.55
N LEU A 65 19.58 -14.73 -8.90
CA LEU A 65 19.32 -16.06 -8.34
C LEU A 65 19.31 -17.13 -9.44
N ASP A 66 19.90 -18.30 -9.15
CA ASP A 66 19.83 -19.50 -10.00
C ASP A 66 19.73 -20.74 -9.10
N ILE A 67 18.55 -21.34 -9.04
CA ILE A 67 18.17 -22.34 -8.01
C ILE A 67 17.44 -23.51 -8.67
N ASP A 68 18.10 -24.67 -8.76
CA ASP A 68 17.45 -25.93 -9.10
C ASP A 68 16.44 -26.31 -7.99
N LEU A 69 15.15 -26.43 -8.33
CA LEU A 69 14.09 -26.80 -7.39
C LEU A 69 14.04 -28.33 -7.25
N LYS A 70 14.21 -28.83 -6.02
CA LYS A 70 14.48 -30.26 -5.73
C LYS A 70 13.78 -30.80 -4.48
N VAL A 71 12.86 -30.05 -3.86
CA VAL A 71 12.19 -30.48 -2.62
C VAL A 71 11.38 -31.77 -2.89
N PRO A 72 11.59 -32.85 -2.12
CA PRO A 72 10.85 -34.08 -2.28
C PRO A 72 9.42 -33.93 -1.75
N LYS A 73 8.43 -34.38 -2.52
CA LYS A 73 7.04 -34.38 -2.07
C LYS A 73 6.78 -35.40 -0.95
N TYR A 74 5.74 -35.12 -0.17
CA TYR A 74 4.93 -36.10 0.55
C TYR A 74 3.50 -36.11 -0.03
N ASP A 75 2.72 -37.15 0.28
CA ASP A 75 1.34 -37.32 -0.21
C ASP A 75 0.32 -36.52 0.61
N LEU A 76 -0.74 -36.03 -0.03
CA LEU A 76 -1.92 -35.44 0.62
C LEU A 76 -3.18 -36.31 0.35
N PRO A 77 -4.09 -36.49 1.33
CA PRO A 77 -4.00 -35.98 2.69
C PRO A 77 -2.86 -36.60 3.50
N LEU A 78 -2.16 -35.74 4.25
CA LEU A 78 -1.09 -36.12 5.17
C LEU A 78 -1.67 -37.02 6.26
N GLN A 79 -0.85 -37.93 6.80
CA GLN A 79 -1.22 -38.76 7.94
C GLN A 79 -0.28 -38.44 9.10
N THR A 80 -0.85 -38.08 10.26
CA THR A 80 -0.10 -37.62 11.43
C THR A 80 0.90 -38.64 11.98
N ASP A 81 0.70 -39.95 11.74
CA ASP A 81 1.65 -41.00 12.10
C ASP A 81 2.94 -41.03 11.24
N GLN A 82 3.00 -40.25 10.16
CA GLN A 82 4.20 -40.04 9.33
C GLN A 82 5.04 -38.84 9.79
N VAL A 83 4.47 -37.96 10.63
CA VAL A 83 5.10 -36.72 11.08
C VAL A 83 5.92 -37.00 12.36
N SER A 84 7.25 -36.93 12.24
CA SER A 84 8.18 -37.53 13.21
C SER A 84 8.19 -36.91 14.61
N ASN A 85 7.60 -35.72 14.78
CA ASN A 85 7.50 -35.00 16.05
C ASN A 85 6.05 -34.70 16.49
N TYR A 86 5.03 -35.22 15.80
CA TYR A 86 3.63 -34.84 16.06
C TYR A 86 3.15 -35.19 17.48
N ASP A 87 3.54 -36.35 18.02
CA ASP A 87 3.26 -36.77 19.40
C ASP A 87 3.79 -35.78 20.47
N LEU A 88 4.81 -34.97 20.15
CA LEU A 88 5.36 -33.95 21.05
C LEU A 88 4.75 -32.58 20.74
N PHE A 89 4.64 -32.23 19.46
CA PHE A 89 4.06 -30.96 19.01
C PHE A 89 2.62 -30.79 19.52
N SER A 90 1.79 -31.83 19.38
CA SER A 90 0.38 -31.83 19.77
C SER A 90 0.12 -31.80 21.29
N TRP A 91 1.16 -31.87 22.13
CA TRP A 91 1.05 -31.63 23.57
C TRP A 91 1.18 -30.16 23.95
N GLU A 92 1.98 -29.40 23.20
CA GLU A 92 2.20 -27.96 23.43
C GLU A 92 1.24 -27.11 22.58
N ILE A 93 0.95 -27.52 21.34
CA ILE A 93 -0.02 -26.88 20.44
C ILE A 93 -1.11 -27.93 20.08
N PRO A 94 -2.21 -28.01 20.87
CA PRO A 94 -3.32 -28.92 20.59
C PRO A 94 -4.23 -28.37 19.50
N LEU A 95 -4.34 -29.07 18.37
CA LEU A 95 -5.24 -28.71 17.26
C LEU A 95 -6.68 -29.16 17.52
N SER A 96 -7.65 -28.41 16.99
CA SER A 96 -9.06 -28.83 16.92
C SER A 96 -9.25 -29.96 15.88
N ASP A 97 -10.42 -30.63 15.89
CA ASP A 97 -10.76 -31.64 14.88
C ASP A 97 -10.79 -31.03 13.46
N ASP A 98 -11.22 -29.76 13.34
CA ASP A 98 -11.31 -29.04 12.06
C ASP A 98 -9.94 -28.50 11.61
N ALA A 99 -9.12 -27.96 12.52
CA ALA A 99 -7.74 -27.57 12.22
C ALA A 99 -6.85 -28.76 11.86
N LEU A 100 -7.05 -29.92 12.50
CA LEU A 100 -6.40 -31.17 12.11
C LEU A 100 -6.86 -31.63 10.72
N SER A 101 -8.15 -31.51 10.40
CA SER A 101 -8.67 -31.81 9.06
C SER A 101 -8.03 -30.93 7.98
N LEU A 102 -7.80 -29.63 8.27
CA LEU A 102 -7.06 -28.71 7.40
C LEU A 102 -5.57 -29.09 7.27
N LEU A 103 -4.89 -29.40 8.37
CA LEU A 103 -3.49 -29.85 8.36
C LEU A 103 -3.31 -31.15 7.55
N GLU A 104 -4.22 -32.12 7.69
CA GLU A 104 -4.21 -33.34 6.88
C GLU A 104 -4.51 -33.03 5.40
N LYS A 105 -5.53 -32.21 5.11
CA LYS A 105 -5.93 -31.84 3.74
C LYS A 105 -4.84 -31.09 2.97
N ASN A 106 -4.26 -30.04 3.57
CA ASN A 106 -3.42 -29.05 2.91
C ASN A 106 -1.90 -29.28 3.17
N GLY A 107 -1.53 -30.01 4.23
CA GLY A 107 -0.16 -30.07 4.73
C GLY A 107 0.22 -28.89 5.65
N PHE A 108 -0.72 -27.97 5.91
CA PHE A 108 -0.59 -26.88 6.86
C PHE A 108 -1.98 -26.40 7.34
N VAL A 109 -2.02 -25.62 8.42
CA VAL A 109 -3.22 -24.94 8.92
C VAL A 109 -2.85 -23.63 9.62
N VAL A 110 -3.74 -22.64 9.63
CA VAL A 110 -3.66 -21.45 10.50
C VAL A 110 -4.66 -21.59 11.64
N ILE A 111 -4.23 -21.28 12.86
CA ILE A 111 -5.03 -21.32 14.09
C ILE A 111 -4.90 -19.99 14.84
N ASP A 112 -5.85 -19.72 15.75
CA ASP A 112 -5.67 -18.70 16.79
C ASP A 112 -4.35 -18.95 17.54
N ASN A 113 -3.60 -17.90 17.89
CA ASN A 113 -2.37 -18.05 18.68
C ASN A 113 -2.70 -18.66 20.06
N PRO A 114 -2.24 -19.90 20.37
CA PRO A 114 -2.65 -20.62 21.56
C PRO A 114 -1.98 -20.11 22.85
N PHE A 115 -1.00 -19.22 22.74
CA PHE A 115 -0.27 -18.64 23.86
C PHE A 115 -0.81 -17.26 24.26
N ASP A 116 -1.19 -16.43 23.28
CA ASP A 116 -2.00 -15.23 23.49
C ASP A 116 -2.84 -14.91 22.24
N GLN A 117 -4.17 -15.10 22.33
CA GLN A 117 -5.13 -14.79 21.27
C GLN A 117 -5.24 -13.27 20.97
N LYS A 118 -4.58 -12.42 21.76
CA LYS A 118 -4.48 -10.97 21.53
C LYS A 118 -3.03 -10.51 21.37
N GLU A 119 -2.16 -11.40 20.90
CA GLU A 119 -0.82 -11.00 20.52
C GLU A 119 -0.88 -9.97 19.38
N GLU A 120 -0.07 -8.91 19.54
CA GLU A 120 0.04 -7.84 18.56
C GLU A 120 1.50 -7.67 18.09
N ASP A 121 2.51 -8.14 18.85
CA ASP A 121 3.92 -8.13 18.44
C ASP A 121 4.29 -9.43 17.70
N ILE A 122 4.46 -9.33 16.38
CA ILE A 122 4.79 -10.48 15.51
C ILE A 122 6.14 -11.14 15.84
N VAL A 123 7.02 -10.49 16.62
CA VAL A 123 8.29 -11.06 17.08
C VAL A 123 8.12 -11.98 18.29
N GLN A 124 7.12 -11.72 19.15
CA GLN A 124 6.96 -12.39 20.43
C GLN A 124 6.61 -13.90 20.31
N PRO A 125 5.76 -14.36 19.37
CA PRO A 125 5.53 -15.80 19.16
C PRO A 125 6.80 -16.61 18.89
N TYR A 126 7.78 -16.08 18.15
CA TYR A 126 9.05 -16.78 17.93
C TYR A 126 9.81 -17.08 19.23
N LYS A 127 9.73 -16.18 20.21
CA LYS A 127 10.38 -16.36 21.52
C LYS A 127 9.64 -17.42 22.34
N THR A 128 8.31 -17.36 22.35
CA THR A 128 7.47 -18.38 23.01
C THR A 128 7.68 -19.78 22.42
N LEU A 129 7.82 -19.89 21.10
CA LEU A 129 8.14 -21.15 20.41
C LEU A 129 9.54 -21.66 20.75
N ALA A 130 10.55 -20.79 20.78
CA ALA A 130 11.93 -21.13 21.15
C ALA A 130 12.06 -21.61 22.60
N ASP A 131 11.44 -20.90 23.56
CA ASP A 131 11.41 -21.27 24.99
C ASP A 131 10.69 -22.61 25.23
N SER A 132 9.73 -22.96 24.37
CA SER A 132 8.98 -24.22 24.42
C SER A 132 9.65 -25.38 23.65
N GLU A 133 10.84 -25.14 23.06
CA GLU A 133 11.55 -26.04 22.14
C GLU A 133 10.71 -26.52 20.92
N ILE A 134 9.73 -25.72 20.50
CA ILE A 134 8.89 -25.99 19.34
C ILE A 134 9.66 -25.59 18.07
N PRO A 135 9.63 -26.39 16.97
CA PRO A 135 10.33 -26.05 15.74
C PRO A 135 9.75 -24.80 15.09
N ILE A 136 10.55 -23.75 14.97
CA ILE A 136 10.17 -22.49 14.32
C ILE A 136 10.04 -22.68 12.81
N PHE A 137 8.92 -22.21 12.25
CA PHE A 137 8.74 -21.92 10.84
C PHE A 137 8.84 -20.40 10.65
N VAL A 138 9.82 -19.92 9.89
CA VAL A 138 10.01 -18.47 9.67
C VAL A 138 9.15 -18.02 8.49
N THR A 139 8.12 -17.22 8.77
CA THR A 139 7.12 -16.75 7.80
C THR A 139 7.56 -15.49 7.05
N THR A 140 7.01 -15.29 5.85
CA THR A 140 7.16 -14.03 5.09
C THR A 140 6.50 -12.84 5.78
N ASP A 141 5.31 -13.06 6.37
CA ASP A 141 4.54 -12.11 7.17
C ASP A 141 5.41 -11.31 8.14
N SER A 142 6.31 -12.02 8.83
CA SER A 142 7.20 -11.44 9.84
C SER A 142 8.19 -10.43 9.25
N LEU A 143 8.70 -10.68 8.04
CA LEU A 143 9.67 -9.80 7.38
C LEU A 143 8.99 -8.60 6.72
N LEU A 144 7.76 -8.79 6.24
CA LEU A 144 6.89 -7.71 5.75
C LEU A 144 6.60 -6.71 6.88
N HIS A 145 6.06 -7.20 8.00
CA HIS A 145 5.77 -6.35 9.16
C HIS A 145 7.02 -5.62 9.68
N LEU A 146 8.17 -6.29 9.76
CA LEU A 146 9.43 -5.67 10.20
C LEU A 146 9.94 -4.56 9.26
N TYR A 147 9.68 -4.67 7.96
CA TYR A 147 10.01 -3.62 7.00
C TYR A 147 9.05 -2.43 7.13
N HIS A 148 7.75 -2.70 7.27
CA HIS A 148 6.70 -1.75 7.64
C HIS A 148 7.07 -0.94 8.90
N ILE A 149 7.58 -1.56 9.97
CA ILE A 149 8.13 -0.84 11.13
C ILE A 149 9.23 0.18 10.74
N GLN A 150 10.10 -0.14 9.78
CA GLN A 150 11.15 0.81 9.37
C GLN A 150 10.62 1.93 8.50
N PHE A 151 9.59 1.67 7.67
CA PHE A 151 9.00 2.64 6.78
C PHE A 151 8.29 3.75 7.56
N ASP A 152 7.32 3.44 8.43
CA ASP A 152 6.69 4.42 9.34
C ASP A 152 7.71 5.16 10.19
N GLU A 153 8.57 4.44 10.92
CA GLU A 153 9.45 5.10 11.89
C GLU A 153 10.45 6.04 11.22
N THR A 154 10.89 5.74 10.01
CA THR A 154 11.74 6.70 9.27
C THR A 154 10.92 7.88 8.76
N LEU A 155 9.74 7.66 8.18
CA LEU A 155 8.88 8.74 7.70
C LEU A 155 8.51 9.69 8.85
N ARG A 156 7.86 9.19 9.91
CA ARG A 156 7.44 9.96 11.08
C ARG A 156 8.54 10.84 11.65
N GLN A 157 9.73 10.26 11.85
CA GLN A 157 10.83 10.95 12.49
C GLN A 157 11.36 12.10 11.64
N ILE A 158 11.21 12.03 10.31
CA ILE A 158 11.52 13.12 9.39
C ILE A 158 10.41 14.19 9.41
N GLU A 159 9.14 13.79 9.39
CA GLU A 159 8.03 14.74 9.41
C GLU A 159 8.00 15.58 10.69
N GLU A 160 8.18 14.92 11.85
CA GLU A 160 8.16 15.53 13.16
C GLU A 160 9.39 16.42 13.43
N ARG A 161 10.58 16.05 12.91
CA ARG A 161 11.83 16.79 13.14
C ARG A 161 12.13 17.87 12.10
N GLU A 162 11.80 17.65 10.83
CA GLU A 162 12.14 18.56 9.74
C GLU A 162 10.91 19.18 9.09
N PHE A 163 9.95 18.38 8.61
CA PHE A 163 8.89 18.94 7.75
C PHE A 163 7.95 19.87 8.50
N TYR A 164 7.59 19.62 9.77
CA TYR A 164 6.78 20.56 10.54
C TYR A 164 7.39 21.98 10.55
N ASP A 165 8.70 22.09 10.80
CA ASP A 165 9.40 23.38 10.87
C ASP A 165 9.49 24.03 9.48
N LEU A 166 9.81 23.24 8.44
CA LEU A 166 9.91 23.73 7.05
C LEU A 166 8.55 24.18 6.50
N VAL A 167 7.47 23.45 6.77
CA VAL A 167 6.10 23.82 6.37
C VAL A 167 5.65 25.07 7.12
N TRP A 168 6.00 25.23 8.42
CA TRP A 168 5.75 26.49 9.13
C TRP A 168 6.46 27.68 8.44
N GLU A 169 7.78 27.60 8.25
CA GLU A 169 8.56 28.71 7.68
C GLU A 169 8.11 29.08 6.26
N LEU A 170 7.85 28.08 5.42
CA LEU A 170 7.33 28.26 4.06
C LEU A 170 5.94 28.91 4.06
N SER A 171 5.06 28.50 4.98
CA SER A 171 3.72 29.08 5.12
C SER A 171 3.75 30.52 5.65
N GLU A 172 4.64 30.80 6.61
CA GLU A 172 4.82 32.15 7.19
C GLU A 172 5.39 33.11 6.15
N GLN A 173 6.37 32.68 5.35
CA GLN A 173 6.91 33.47 4.25
C GLN A 173 5.83 33.77 3.19
N LEU A 174 5.19 32.74 2.63
CA LEU A 174 4.16 32.92 1.60
C LEU A 174 2.93 33.70 2.09
N LEU A 175 2.59 33.65 3.39
CA LEU A 175 1.58 34.54 3.99
C LEU A 175 2.04 36.00 3.94
N ASN A 176 3.28 36.30 4.32
CA ASN A 176 3.82 37.65 4.32
C ASN A 176 3.89 38.25 2.89
N ASP A 177 4.34 37.45 1.92
CA ASP A 177 4.44 37.86 0.52
C ASP A 177 3.03 38.10 -0.08
N SER A 178 2.09 37.18 0.19
CA SER A 178 0.68 37.36 -0.17
C SER A 178 0.06 38.61 0.48
N MET A 179 0.44 38.94 1.72
CA MET A 179 0.02 40.16 2.40
C MET A 179 0.66 41.42 1.80
N GLU A 180 1.87 41.38 1.26
CA GLU A 180 2.44 42.52 0.52
C GLU A 180 1.76 42.68 -0.84
N SER A 181 1.57 41.59 -1.59
CA SER A 181 0.82 41.59 -2.85
C SER A 181 -0.59 42.16 -2.68
N TYR A 182 -1.32 41.79 -1.61
CA TYR A 182 -2.64 42.35 -1.29
C TYR A 182 -2.64 43.87 -1.02
N LYS A 183 -1.58 44.40 -0.39
CA LYS A 183 -1.44 45.85 -0.13
C LYS A 183 -1.18 46.62 -1.42
N ASN A 184 -0.39 46.04 -2.32
CA ASN A 184 0.16 46.71 -3.52
C ASN A 184 -0.70 46.53 -4.80
N SER A 185 -1.62 45.57 -4.84
CA SER A 185 -2.49 45.26 -5.98
C SER A 185 -3.92 45.80 -5.85
N ASP A 186 -4.67 45.90 -6.94
CA ASP A 186 -6.11 46.24 -6.96
C ASP A 186 -6.88 45.32 -7.94
N GLY A 187 -8.22 45.26 -7.82
CA GLY A 187 -9.07 44.43 -8.69
C GLY A 187 -8.86 42.91 -8.49
N ASP A 188 -8.93 42.15 -9.58
CA ASP A 188 -8.72 40.69 -9.60
C ASP A 188 -7.43 40.24 -8.89
N LEU A 189 -6.33 41.00 -9.03
CA LEU A 189 -5.06 40.70 -8.35
C LEU A 189 -5.18 40.81 -6.83
N LYS A 190 -5.96 41.80 -6.34
CA LYS A 190 -6.20 42.01 -4.91
C LYS A 190 -7.04 40.88 -4.31
N GLU A 191 -8.06 40.43 -5.04
CA GLU A 191 -8.89 39.30 -4.61
C GLU A 191 -8.13 37.96 -4.67
N ALA A 192 -7.29 37.74 -5.68
CA ALA A 192 -6.40 36.59 -5.72
C ALA A 192 -5.43 36.58 -4.51
N SER A 193 -4.76 37.71 -4.26
CA SER A 193 -3.88 37.87 -3.09
C SER A 193 -4.65 37.72 -1.77
N ARG A 194 -5.91 38.18 -1.69
CA ARG A 194 -6.78 38.00 -0.51
C ARG A 194 -7.04 36.52 -0.22
N ARG A 195 -7.34 35.72 -1.25
CA ARG A 195 -7.54 34.27 -1.09
C ARG A 195 -6.24 33.55 -0.74
N ASN A 196 -5.09 33.96 -1.28
CA ASN A 196 -3.79 33.44 -0.85
C ASN A 196 -3.51 33.74 0.64
N VAL A 197 -3.76 34.97 1.10
CA VAL A 197 -3.64 35.33 2.53
C VAL A 197 -4.55 34.46 3.40
N ALA A 198 -5.79 34.18 2.97
CA ALA A 198 -6.69 33.28 3.68
C ALA A 198 -6.15 31.83 3.70
N TYR A 199 -5.68 31.32 2.55
CA TYR A 199 -5.14 29.97 2.38
C TYR A 199 -3.97 29.66 3.33
N PHE A 200 -2.96 30.54 3.39
CA PHE A 200 -1.84 30.37 4.32
C PHE A 200 -2.22 30.67 5.78
N SER A 201 -3.20 31.55 6.01
CA SER A 201 -3.74 31.77 7.38
C SER A 201 -4.46 30.55 7.93
N VAL A 202 -5.15 29.75 7.09
CA VAL A 202 -5.73 28.46 7.51
C VAL A 202 -4.61 27.49 7.86
N GLY A 203 -3.66 27.24 6.95
CA GLY A 203 -2.56 26.29 7.20
C GLY A 203 -1.72 26.62 8.44
N LEU A 204 -1.36 27.89 8.67
CA LEU A 204 -0.66 28.32 9.89
C LEU A 204 -1.52 28.18 11.15
N SER A 205 -2.85 28.35 11.05
CA SER A 205 -3.75 28.10 12.19
C SER A 205 -3.83 26.62 12.54
N LEU A 206 -3.72 25.72 11.55
CA LEU A 206 -3.73 24.26 11.76
C LEU A 206 -2.40 23.76 12.34
N LEU A 207 -1.27 24.40 12.00
CA LEU A 207 0.03 24.10 12.59
C LEU A 207 0.15 24.57 14.05
N LYS A 208 -0.32 25.80 14.32
CA LYS A 208 -0.14 26.52 15.58
C LYS A 208 -0.56 25.70 16.80
N PRO A 209 0.30 25.54 17.83
CA PRO A 209 -0.05 24.81 19.04
C PRO A 209 -1.01 25.59 19.93
N GLU A 210 -2.11 24.96 20.33
CA GLU A 210 -3.03 25.52 21.32
C GLU A 210 -2.61 25.19 22.78
N PRO A 211 -3.02 25.96 23.79
CA PRO A 211 -2.50 25.84 25.17
C PRO A 211 -2.65 24.45 25.81
N GLU A 212 -3.71 23.73 25.48
CA GLU A 212 -3.99 22.36 25.90
C GLU A 212 -3.04 21.30 25.27
N GLN A 213 -2.41 21.61 24.14
CA GLN A 213 -1.49 20.71 23.43
C GLN A 213 -0.06 20.70 23.98
N VAL A 214 0.21 21.56 24.97
CA VAL A 214 1.53 21.76 25.58
C VAL A 214 1.62 21.03 26.91
N CYS A 215 2.80 20.48 27.23
CA CYS A 215 3.00 19.76 28.48
C CYS A 215 2.75 20.65 29.71
N GLN A 216 1.76 20.28 30.52
CA GLN A 216 1.34 21.05 31.70
C GLN A 216 2.19 20.82 32.96
N SER A 217 3.10 19.83 32.98
CA SER A 217 3.94 19.56 34.16
C SER A 217 5.02 20.64 34.36
N GLU A 218 5.46 20.83 35.61
CA GLU A 218 6.65 21.62 35.95
C GLU A 218 7.95 20.81 35.83
N ASN A 219 7.86 19.47 35.73
CA ASN A 219 9.00 18.57 35.56
C ASN A 219 9.17 18.18 34.08
N GLU A 220 10.26 18.62 33.43
CA GLU A 220 10.53 18.31 32.00
C GLU A 220 10.53 16.80 31.71
N TRP A 221 10.96 15.96 32.65
CA TRP A 221 10.99 14.49 32.51
C TRP A 221 9.62 13.81 32.57
N GLU A 222 8.55 14.55 32.91
CA GLU A 222 7.16 14.09 32.81
C GLU A 222 6.53 14.48 31.46
N CYS A 223 7.22 15.30 30.65
CA CYS A 223 6.81 15.68 29.31
C CYS A 223 7.38 14.70 28.29
N THR A 224 6.55 13.79 27.78
CA THR A 224 6.89 12.99 26.60
C THR A 224 6.82 13.84 25.33
N ASP A 225 7.49 13.42 24.25
CA ASP A 225 7.42 14.10 22.95
C ASP A 225 6.02 14.04 22.28
N ALA A 226 5.02 13.43 22.94
CA ALA A 226 3.61 13.52 22.57
C ALA A 226 3.03 14.95 22.67
N TYR A 227 3.67 15.84 23.44
CA TYR A 227 3.20 17.21 23.68
C TYR A 227 4.19 18.26 23.17
N PHE A 228 3.68 19.42 22.77
CA PHE A 228 4.50 20.59 22.49
C PHE A 228 5.22 21.11 23.74
N LYS A 229 6.37 21.75 23.53
CA LYS A 229 7.18 22.40 24.57
C LYS A 229 6.68 23.83 24.80
N LYS A 230 7.02 24.44 25.94
CA LYS A 230 6.45 25.76 26.32
C LYS A 230 6.98 26.90 25.44
N GLU A 231 8.15 26.68 24.86
CA GLU A 231 8.83 27.51 23.89
C GLU A 231 8.10 27.49 22.53
N ASP A 232 7.46 26.38 22.16
CA ASP A 232 6.80 26.19 20.86
C ASP A 232 5.59 27.13 20.69
N ILE A 233 4.84 27.43 21.75
CA ILE A 233 3.78 28.48 21.75
C ILE A 233 4.33 29.83 21.28
N THR A 234 5.59 30.14 21.61
CA THR A 234 6.23 31.40 21.24
C THR A 234 6.91 31.32 19.88
N ARG A 235 7.35 30.12 19.45
CA ARG A 235 7.97 29.89 18.14
C ARG A 235 6.95 29.89 17.01
N TYR A 236 5.87 29.12 17.13
CA TYR A 236 4.86 28.94 16.09
C TYR A 236 3.66 29.87 16.35
N SER A 237 3.88 31.19 16.31
CA SER A 237 2.88 32.18 16.71
C SER A 237 2.68 33.27 15.67
N PHE A 238 1.45 33.40 15.16
CA PHE A 238 1.03 34.44 14.21
C PHE A 238 -0.39 34.96 14.52
N GLU A 239 -0.79 36.05 13.86
CA GLU A 239 -2.16 36.61 13.93
C GLU A 239 -2.87 36.56 12.56
N VAL A 240 -4.08 36.00 12.52
CA VAL A 240 -4.92 35.99 11.31
C VAL A 240 -5.34 37.41 10.93
N PRO A 241 -5.01 37.91 9.70
CA PRO A 241 -5.33 39.27 9.29
C PRO A 241 -6.84 39.57 9.27
N SER A 242 -7.24 40.73 9.79
CA SER A 242 -8.65 41.06 10.04
C SER A 242 -9.53 41.28 8.79
N TYR A 243 -9.00 41.06 7.59
CA TYR A 243 -9.72 41.15 6.30
C TYR A 243 -9.88 39.79 5.60
N VAL A 244 -9.38 38.71 6.23
CA VAL A 244 -9.67 37.30 5.86
C VAL A 244 -10.27 36.50 7.02
N ARG A 245 -10.26 37.04 8.24
CA ARG A 245 -10.62 36.32 9.48
C ARG A 245 -11.96 35.57 9.39
N ASP A 246 -13.02 36.23 8.94
CA ASP A 246 -14.36 35.63 8.86
C ASP A 246 -14.39 34.38 7.95
N ASP A 247 -13.59 34.36 6.87
CA ASP A 247 -13.45 33.20 5.98
C ASP A 247 -12.59 32.11 6.63
N VAL A 248 -11.48 32.50 7.28
CA VAL A 248 -10.54 31.57 7.96
C VAL A 248 -11.22 30.88 9.15
N GLU A 249 -11.96 31.61 9.99
CA GLU A 249 -12.74 31.04 11.10
C GLU A 249 -13.87 30.12 10.61
N ALA A 250 -14.44 30.39 9.42
CA ALA A 250 -15.43 29.51 8.81
C ALA A 250 -14.82 28.22 8.26
N GLU A 251 -13.67 28.31 7.58
CA GLU A 251 -12.95 27.15 7.01
C GLU A 251 -12.43 26.21 8.11
N LEU A 252 -11.77 26.76 9.15
CA LEU A 252 -11.28 26.00 10.30
C LEU A 252 -12.40 25.27 11.03
N LYS A 253 -13.57 25.91 11.16
CA LYS A 253 -14.75 25.28 11.78
C LYS A 253 -15.29 24.10 10.96
N LEU A 254 -15.18 24.11 9.63
CA LEU A 254 -15.55 22.95 8.81
C LEU A 254 -14.53 21.82 9.00
N ILE A 255 -13.23 22.16 9.03
CA ILE A 255 -12.14 21.23 9.31
C ILE A 255 -12.33 20.55 10.67
N ASP A 256 -12.67 21.27 11.75
CA ASP A 256 -12.86 20.69 13.09
C ASP A 256 -14.20 19.95 13.30
N VAL A 257 -15.12 20.01 12.34
CA VAL A 257 -16.44 19.34 12.40
C VAL A 257 -16.46 18.04 11.59
N HIS A 258 -15.53 17.84 10.66
CA HIS A 258 -15.28 16.59 9.92
C HIS A 258 -16.49 16.00 9.14
N SER A 259 -17.55 16.77 8.89
CA SER A 259 -18.84 16.26 8.41
C SER A 259 -18.92 15.93 6.90
N GLY A 260 -17.86 15.37 6.32
CA GLY A 260 -17.81 15.02 4.90
C GLY A 260 -17.86 16.23 3.97
N PHE A 261 -18.54 16.09 2.83
CA PHE A 261 -18.60 17.12 1.79
C PHE A 261 -19.35 18.39 2.21
N THR A 262 -18.72 19.56 2.08
CA THR A 262 -19.35 20.88 2.23
C THR A 262 -18.65 21.94 1.37
N GLU A 263 -19.35 23.00 0.96
CA GLU A 263 -18.79 24.13 0.19
C GLU A 263 -17.73 24.90 1.00
N SER A 264 -16.52 25.04 0.45
CA SER A 264 -15.43 25.81 1.07
C SER A 264 -15.69 27.32 0.97
N PRO A 265 -15.65 28.09 2.08
CA PRO A 265 -15.82 29.54 2.02
C PRO A 265 -14.72 30.27 1.24
N ILE A 266 -13.50 29.73 1.15
CA ILE A 266 -12.40 30.34 0.37
C ILE A 266 -12.41 29.84 -1.09
N PHE A 267 -12.69 28.55 -1.32
CA PHE A 267 -12.50 27.89 -2.62
C PHE A 267 -13.79 27.58 -3.40
N ILE A 268 -14.96 27.78 -2.81
CA ILE A 268 -16.32 27.74 -3.39
C ILE A 268 -16.82 26.34 -3.78
N TYR A 269 -15.95 25.42 -4.21
CA TYR A 269 -16.32 24.03 -4.50
C TYR A 269 -16.53 23.20 -3.21
N ASN A 270 -17.14 22.02 -3.32
CA ASN A 270 -17.28 21.09 -2.18
C ASN A 270 -15.96 20.40 -1.85
N GLU A 271 -15.50 20.50 -0.60
CA GLU A 271 -14.35 19.76 -0.08
C GLU A 271 -14.81 18.70 0.95
N ASP A 272 -14.07 17.59 1.05
CA ASP A 272 -14.34 16.52 2.01
C ASP A 272 -13.64 16.79 3.35
N TYR A 273 -14.37 17.34 4.31
CA TYR A 273 -13.82 17.66 5.62
C TYR A 273 -13.61 16.42 6.51
N SER A 274 -14.14 15.24 6.15
CA SER A 274 -13.87 13.99 6.89
C SER A 274 -12.40 13.57 6.79
N GLN A 275 -11.69 14.00 5.74
CA GLN A 275 -10.28 13.67 5.54
C GLN A 275 -9.36 14.25 6.61
N TYR A 276 -9.75 15.34 7.26
CA TYR A 276 -8.90 16.08 8.19
C TYR A 276 -8.85 15.47 9.60
N VAL A 277 -9.45 14.29 9.81
CA VAL A 277 -9.30 13.49 11.05
C VAL A 277 -7.91 12.82 11.06
N PRO A 278 -7.01 13.16 12.01
CA PRO A 278 -5.70 12.52 12.13
C PRO A 278 -5.84 11.04 12.52
N ARG A 279 -5.19 10.14 11.76
CA ARG A 279 -5.24 8.67 11.93
C ARG A 279 -3.83 8.03 11.87
N GLY A 280 -3.65 6.85 12.45
CA GLY A 280 -2.32 6.25 12.73
C GLY A 280 -1.42 7.11 13.64
N HIS A 281 -0.07 7.06 13.54
CA HIS A 281 0.91 7.97 14.20
C HIS A 281 0.55 9.44 14.26
N TYR A 282 -0.30 9.98 13.38
CA TYR A 282 -0.72 11.37 13.58
C TYR A 282 -1.50 11.55 14.88
N THR A 283 -1.94 10.48 15.55
CA THR A 283 -2.44 10.48 16.93
C THR A 283 -1.35 10.47 18.02
N ARG A 284 -0.09 10.09 17.72
CA ARG A 284 1.04 9.98 18.70
C ARG A 284 1.33 11.28 19.43
N SER A 285 1.43 12.37 18.69
CA SER A 285 1.83 13.68 19.23
C SER A 285 0.92 14.79 18.70
N GLU A 286 0.72 15.81 19.52
CA GLU A 286 -0.03 17.00 19.12
C GLU A 286 0.65 17.74 17.94
N ARG A 287 1.99 17.64 17.84
CA ARG A 287 2.77 18.17 16.72
C ARG A 287 2.43 17.46 15.41
N LEU A 288 2.28 16.14 15.43
CA LEU A 288 1.86 15.34 14.29
C LEU A 288 0.36 15.55 13.95
N LYS A 289 -0.54 15.74 14.92
CA LYS A 289 -1.96 16.10 14.66
C LYS A 289 -2.07 17.42 13.88
N ASN A 290 -1.31 18.43 14.31
CA ASN A 290 -1.31 19.75 13.70
C ASN A 290 -0.65 19.73 12.31
N TYR A 291 0.45 18.99 12.15
CA TYR A 291 1.06 18.71 10.85
C TYR A 291 0.06 18.05 9.89
N PHE A 292 -0.61 16.96 10.30
CA PHE A 292 -1.57 16.23 9.48
C PHE A 292 -2.64 17.14 8.89
N LYS A 293 -3.31 17.95 9.74
CA LYS A 293 -4.36 18.87 9.29
C LYS A 293 -3.83 19.90 8.28
N ALA A 294 -2.65 20.47 8.54
CA ALA A 294 -2.04 21.47 7.67
C ALA A 294 -1.52 20.88 6.34
N PHE A 295 -0.92 19.69 6.37
CA PHE A 295 -0.44 19.01 5.16
C PHE A 295 -1.60 18.51 4.30
N MET A 296 -2.68 17.99 4.92
CA MET A 296 -3.95 17.72 4.24
C MET A 296 -4.50 18.98 3.56
N TRP A 297 -4.53 20.12 4.25
CA TRP A 297 -4.98 21.40 3.65
C TRP A 297 -4.14 21.78 2.42
N TYR A 298 -2.81 21.65 2.49
CA TYR A 298 -1.91 21.98 1.38
C TYR A 298 -1.92 20.95 0.22
N GLY A 299 -2.35 19.70 0.47
CA GLY A 299 -2.48 18.66 -0.55
C GLY A 299 -3.90 18.48 -1.12
N ARG A 300 -4.96 18.80 -0.38
CA ARG A 300 -6.36 18.61 -0.81
C ARG A 300 -6.99 19.82 -1.46
N VAL A 301 -6.54 21.03 -1.12
CA VAL A 301 -7.02 22.26 -1.77
C VAL A 301 -6.35 22.45 -3.14
N SER A 302 -7.15 22.73 -4.16
CA SER A 302 -6.72 22.97 -5.53
C SER A 302 -7.20 24.33 -6.03
N MET A 303 -6.28 25.15 -6.53
CA MET A 303 -6.60 26.38 -7.24
C MET A 303 -6.96 26.05 -8.69
N LEU A 304 -8.25 25.79 -8.93
CA LEU A 304 -8.77 25.17 -10.15
C LEU A 304 -8.41 25.97 -11.42
N LEU A 305 -7.90 25.25 -12.40
CA LEU A 305 -7.53 25.80 -13.71
C LEU A 305 -8.77 26.12 -14.56
N LYS A 306 -9.94 25.55 -14.26
CA LYS A 306 -11.14 25.62 -15.10
C LYS A 306 -12.41 25.99 -14.34
N GLY A 307 -13.31 26.62 -15.07
CA GLY A 307 -14.62 27.02 -14.61
C GLY A 307 -15.59 27.14 -15.79
N SER A 308 -16.89 27.14 -15.48
CA SER A 308 -17.98 27.09 -16.46
C SER A 308 -18.60 28.45 -16.73
N ASP A 309 -19.12 28.63 -17.95
CA ASP A 309 -19.98 29.76 -18.35
C ASP A 309 -21.43 29.62 -17.85
N ALA A 310 -21.79 28.44 -17.34
CA ALA A 310 -23.11 28.19 -16.73
C ALA A 310 -23.18 28.51 -15.23
N ILE A 311 -22.04 28.65 -14.55
CA ILE A 311 -21.95 28.87 -13.10
C ILE A 311 -21.72 30.35 -12.80
N LEU A 312 -22.41 30.89 -11.80
CA LEU A 312 -22.29 32.29 -11.41
C LEU A 312 -21.08 32.52 -10.49
N PRO A 313 -20.42 33.70 -10.54
CA PRO A 313 -19.34 34.02 -9.61
C PRO A 313 -19.73 33.85 -8.14
N GLY A 314 -18.89 33.18 -7.36
CA GLY A 314 -19.17 32.84 -5.97
C GLY A 314 -20.15 31.68 -5.76
N THR A 315 -20.32 30.79 -6.76
CA THR A 315 -21.14 29.56 -6.65
C THR A 315 -20.44 28.35 -7.28
N THR A 316 -20.89 27.15 -6.91
CA THR A 316 -20.44 25.84 -7.43
C THR A 316 -21.61 25.05 -8.04
N ASP A 317 -21.32 24.11 -8.93
CA ASP A 317 -22.29 23.10 -9.40
C ASP A 317 -21.59 21.76 -9.76
N PRO A 318 -21.71 20.70 -8.93
CA PRO A 318 -21.08 19.40 -9.20
C PRO A 318 -21.66 18.65 -10.41
N TYR A 319 -22.82 19.07 -10.95
CA TYR A 319 -23.44 18.48 -12.13
C TYR A 319 -23.01 19.17 -13.44
N THR A 320 -22.25 20.27 -13.38
CA THR A 320 -21.83 21.03 -14.57
C THR A 320 -20.54 20.45 -15.17
N LYS A 321 -20.71 19.79 -16.33
CA LYS A 321 -19.65 19.09 -17.07
C LYS A 321 -18.42 19.92 -17.49
N LYS A 322 -18.47 21.25 -17.45
CA LYS A 322 -17.40 22.14 -17.96
C LYS A 322 -16.44 22.69 -16.89
N GLY A 323 -16.69 22.43 -15.61
CA GLY A 323 -15.92 23.01 -14.51
C GLY A 323 -16.81 23.23 -13.29
N LEU A 324 -16.22 23.08 -12.10
CA LEU A 324 -16.92 23.03 -10.82
C LEU A 324 -17.34 24.42 -10.31
N ILE A 325 -16.61 25.47 -10.71
CA ILE A 325 -16.81 26.87 -10.31
C ILE A 325 -16.99 27.78 -11.53
N SER A 326 -17.23 29.08 -11.33
CA SER A 326 -17.35 30.03 -12.44
C SER A 326 -16.01 30.27 -13.18
N ILE A 327 -16.07 30.69 -14.45
CA ILE A 327 -14.88 31.14 -15.21
C ILE A 327 -14.13 32.27 -14.48
N TYR A 328 -14.85 33.14 -13.75
CA TYR A 328 -14.24 34.23 -12.97
C TYR A 328 -13.45 33.69 -11.78
N ASP A 329 -14.04 32.81 -10.97
CA ASP A 329 -13.35 32.25 -9.80
C ASP A 329 -12.16 31.37 -10.20
N ALA A 330 -12.30 30.60 -11.28
CA ALA A 330 -11.18 29.87 -11.88
C ALA A 330 -10.10 30.80 -12.47
N ARG A 331 -10.41 32.05 -12.84
CA ARG A 331 -9.40 33.06 -13.18
C ARG A 331 -8.68 33.52 -11.91
N ILE A 332 -9.42 33.93 -10.87
CA ILE A 332 -8.87 34.37 -9.59
C ILE A 332 -7.96 33.30 -8.97
N GLN A 333 -8.38 32.03 -8.93
CA GLN A 333 -7.58 30.92 -8.41
C GLN A 333 -6.31 30.68 -9.24
N THR A 334 -6.39 30.68 -10.58
CA THR A 334 -5.19 30.58 -11.43
C THR A 334 -4.24 31.77 -11.23
N THR A 335 -4.77 32.98 -11.05
CA THR A 335 -3.97 34.17 -10.71
C THR A 335 -3.27 34.01 -9.36
N GLY A 336 -3.97 33.52 -8.33
CA GLY A 336 -3.40 33.26 -7.00
C GLY A 336 -2.25 32.25 -7.04
N ALA A 337 -2.41 31.16 -7.80
CA ALA A 337 -1.37 30.16 -8.03
C ALA A 337 -0.15 30.74 -8.76
N CYS A 338 -0.34 31.61 -9.76
CA CYS A 338 0.76 32.28 -10.46
C CYS A 338 1.54 33.24 -9.55
N LEU A 339 0.89 33.86 -8.56
CA LEU A 339 1.58 34.68 -7.56
C LEU A 339 2.46 33.80 -6.66
N ILE A 340 1.92 32.71 -6.10
CA ILE A 340 2.67 31.75 -5.26
C ILE A 340 3.88 31.17 -6.02
N ALA A 341 3.66 30.71 -7.26
CA ALA A 341 4.73 30.22 -8.12
C ALA A 341 5.78 31.28 -8.47
N SER A 342 5.42 32.58 -8.47
CA SER A 342 6.38 33.64 -8.70
C SER A 342 7.31 33.90 -7.52
N GLU A 343 6.86 33.71 -6.27
CA GLU A 343 7.75 33.85 -5.11
C GLU A 343 8.78 32.72 -5.08
N PHE A 344 8.36 31.47 -5.33
CA PHE A 344 9.27 30.33 -5.54
C PHE A 344 10.26 30.53 -6.70
N ALA A 345 9.87 31.25 -7.77
CA ALA A 345 10.79 31.57 -8.88
C ALA A 345 11.80 32.69 -8.54
N ASN A 346 11.53 33.50 -7.52
CA ASN A 346 12.34 34.66 -7.13
C ASN A 346 13.24 34.37 -5.93
N ASP A 347 12.84 33.48 -5.02
CA ASP A 347 13.58 33.10 -3.82
C ASP A 347 13.97 31.61 -3.86
N CYS A 348 15.27 31.36 -4.05
CA CYS A 348 15.83 30.01 -4.03
C CYS A 348 15.80 29.38 -2.63
N GLU A 349 15.92 30.14 -1.54
CA GLU A 349 15.85 29.57 -0.18
C GLU A 349 14.42 29.10 0.15
N LEU A 350 13.40 29.75 -0.41
CA LEU A 350 12.00 29.30 -0.32
C LEU A 350 11.74 28.05 -1.18
N MET A 351 12.33 27.98 -2.38
CA MET A 351 12.25 26.79 -3.24
C MET A 351 12.98 25.59 -2.63
N ASP A 352 14.20 25.77 -2.11
CA ASP A 352 15.00 24.73 -1.46
C ASP A 352 14.24 24.08 -0.28
N LYS A 353 13.48 24.87 0.51
CA LYS A 353 12.60 24.35 1.58
C LYS A 353 11.46 23.49 1.05
N TRP A 354 10.85 23.89 -0.06
CA TRP A 354 9.78 23.13 -0.71
C TRP A 354 10.32 21.83 -1.31
N ASP A 355 11.43 21.91 -2.04
CA ASP A 355 12.12 20.76 -2.66
C ASP A 355 12.60 19.75 -1.61
N ARG A 356 13.04 20.20 -0.42
CA ARG A 356 13.41 19.33 0.71
C ARG A 356 12.24 18.44 1.15
N ILE A 357 11.05 19.00 1.29
CA ILE A 357 9.84 18.25 1.67
C ILE A 357 9.38 17.38 0.50
N TYR A 358 9.30 17.97 -0.70
CA TYR A 358 8.73 17.31 -1.87
C TYR A 358 9.57 16.12 -2.35
N SER A 359 10.90 16.25 -2.40
CA SER A 359 11.79 15.18 -2.88
C SER A 359 11.77 13.94 -1.99
N VAL A 360 11.79 14.14 -0.66
CA VAL A 360 11.81 13.03 0.29
C VAL A 360 10.45 12.32 0.33
N THR A 361 9.34 13.07 0.37
CA THR A 361 7.99 12.45 0.28
C THR A 361 7.74 11.77 -1.07
N ALA A 362 8.35 12.26 -2.15
CA ALA A 362 8.30 11.59 -3.46
C ALA A 362 9.16 10.32 -3.53
N PHE A 363 10.21 10.21 -2.71
CA PHE A 363 11.01 8.99 -2.58
C PHE A 363 10.29 7.88 -1.82
N TYR A 364 9.50 8.23 -0.81
CA TYR A 364 8.61 7.26 -0.14
C TYR A 364 7.47 6.82 -1.07
N VAL A 365 6.62 7.77 -1.50
CA VAL A 365 5.30 7.47 -2.06
C VAL A 365 5.20 7.74 -3.56
N GLY A 366 5.75 8.85 -4.03
CA GLY A 366 5.78 9.23 -5.45
C GLY A 366 5.55 10.70 -5.72
N LEU A 367 5.73 11.08 -6.98
CA LEU A 367 5.37 12.41 -7.48
C LEU A 367 3.84 12.61 -7.42
N SER A 368 3.40 13.86 -7.35
CA SER A 368 2.00 14.20 -7.62
C SER A 368 1.75 14.26 -9.12
N ASP A 369 0.53 13.96 -9.54
CA ASP A 369 -0.01 14.17 -10.90
C ASP A 369 -0.91 15.42 -11.00
N ASP A 370 -1.04 16.19 -9.91
CA ASP A 370 -1.52 17.56 -9.91
C ASP A 370 -0.42 18.56 -10.35
N LEU A 371 -0.82 19.80 -10.66
CA LEU A 371 0.10 20.87 -11.03
C LEU A 371 0.68 21.51 -9.76
N GLY A 372 2.00 21.66 -9.68
CA GLY A 372 2.69 22.29 -8.55
C GLY A 372 3.46 23.57 -8.94
N PRO A 373 4.39 24.01 -8.08
CA PRO A 373 5.29 25.13 -8.37
C PRO A 373 6.10 24.94 -9.65
N TYR A 374 6.66 23.75 -9.90
CA TYR A 374 7.46 23.47 -11.10
C TYR A 374 6.70 23.75 -12.41
N GLU A 375 5.48 23.22 -12.54
CA GLU A 375 4.67 23.31 -13.76
C GLU A 375 4.25 24.76 -14.01
N TYR A 376 3.90 25.49 -12.95
CA TYR A 376 3.55 26.90 -13.01
C TYR A 376 4.76 27.79 -13.34
N ILE A 377 5.92 27.58 -12.70
CA ILE A 377 7.16 28.31 -12.98
C ILE A 377 7.57 28.09 -14.45
N ALA A 378 7.54 26.84 -14.93
CA ALA A 378 7.85 26.52 -16.32
C ALA A 378 6.83 27.11 -17.31
N ALA A 379 5.53 27.08 -17.00
CA ALA A 379 4.49 27.71 -17.82
C ALA A 379 4.65 29.24 -17.87
N MET A 380 4.91 29.88 -16.73
CA MET A 380 5.15 31.33 -16.62
C MET A 380 6.41 31.74 -17.38
N ASN A 381 7.52 31.02 -17.22
CA ASN A 381 8.73 31.24 -18.01
C ASN A 381 8.47 31.10 -19.51
N SER A 382 7.63 30.16 -19.94
CA SER A 382 7.25 30.00 -21.34
C SER A 382 6.27 31.07 -21.89
N VAL A 383 5.56 31.82 -21.03
CA VAL A 383 4.59 32.85 -21.46
C VAL A 383 5.19 34.26 -21.37
N PHE A 384 5.94 34.56 -20.31
CA PHE A 384 6.50 35.88 -20.04
C PHE A 384 8.00 36.01 -20.40
N GLY A 385 8.70 34.88 -20.62
CA GLY A 385 10.08 34.87 -21.13
C GLY A 385 11.16 35.10 -20.06
N GLY A 386 10.93 34.66 -18.83
CA GLY A 386 11.92 34.75 -17.74
C GLY A 386 11.94 36.08 -16.97
N SER A 387 10.92 36.91 -17.15
CA SER A 387 10.68 38.11 -16.35
C SER A 387 9.18 38.23 -16.12
N PHE A 388 8.74 38.42 -14.88
CA PHE A 388 7.33 38.43 -14.51
C PHE A 388 6.95 39.74 -13.81
N ASP A 389 5.81 40.31 -14.20
CA ASP A 389 5.12 41.39 -13.50
C ASP A 389 3.69 40.90 -13.21
N PRO A 390 3.19 40.93 -11.95
CA PRO A 390 1.81 40.57 -11.63
C PRO A 390 0.75 41.26 -12.50
N ASN A 391 1.01 42.47 -13.00
CA ASN A 391 0.10 43.20 -13.90
C ASN A 391 -0.05 42.53 -15.28
N ASP A 392 0.86 41.64 -15.68
CA ASP A 392 0.74 40.85 -16.90
C ASP A 392 -0.22 39.66 -16.78
N LEU A 393 -0.78 39.36 -15.59
CA LEU A 393 -1.83 38.33 -15.38
C LEU A 393 -3.23 38.77 -15.88
N ASN A 394 -3.28 39.40 -17.06
CA ASN A 394 -4.51 39.71 -17.76
C ASN A 394 -5.16 38.47 -18.40
N GLU A 395 -6.42 38.59 -18.84
CA GLU A 395 -7.22 37.49 -19.38
C GLU A 395 -6.58 36.77 -20.60
N GLU A 396 -5.86 37.49 -21.47
CA GLU A 396 -5.18 36.89 -22.62
C GLU A 396 -3.97 36.04 -22.18
N ASN A 397 -3.18 36.54 -21.22
CA ASN A 397 -2.01 35.85 -20.72
C ASN A 397 -2.37 34.68 -19.79
N ILE A 398 -3.40 34.82 -18.95
CA ILE A 398 -4.01 33.69 -18.22
C ILE A 398 -4.50 32.63 -19.21
N GLY A 399 -5.10 33.02 -20.34
CA GLY A 399 -5.46 32.08 -21.41
C GLY A 399 -4.27 31.28 -21.94
N LYS A 400 -3.12 31.94 -22.18
CA LYS A 400 -1.87 31.27 -22.62
C LYS A 400 -1.31 30.34 -21.55
N LEU A 401 -1.33 30.75 -20.28
CA LEU A 401 -0.91 29.93 -19.14
C LEU A 401 -1.77 28.67 -19.02
N LYS A 402 -3.09 28.79 -19.10
CA LYS A 402 -4.02 27.63 -19.06
C LYS A 402 -3.78 26.63 -20.19
N VAL A 403 -3.43 27.10 -21.39
CA VAL A 403 -3.03 26.24 -22.53
C VAL A 403 -1.67 25.55 -22.30
N LYS A 404 -0.74 26.19 -21.57
CA LYS A 404 0.55 25.61 -21.21
C LYS A 404 0.43 24.57 -20.09
N LEU A 405 -0.34 24.88 -19.05
CA LEU A 405 -0.57 24.02 -17.89
C LEU A 405 -1.34 22.75 -18.27
N ALA A 406 -2.36 22.87 -19.13
CA ALA A 406 -3.10 21.73 -19.66
C ALA A 406 -2.29 20.80 -20.59
N ALA A 407 -1.00 21.09 -20.85
CA ALA A 407 -0.09 20.20 -21.58
C ALA A 407 0.69 19.23 -20.69
N TYR A 408 0.71 19.43 -19.37
CA TYR A 408 1.29 18.47 -18.41
C TYR A 408 0.34 17.29 -18.14
N GLY A 409 -0.97 17.49 -18.33
CA GLY A 409 -1.98 16.46 -18.18
C GLY A 409 -3.19 16.95 -17.38
N SER A 410 -3.91 15.98 -16.83
CA SER A 410 -4.86 16.13 -15.72
C SER A 410 -4.54 15.02 -14.71
N PRO A 411 -4.94 15.16 -13.43
CA PRO A 411 -4.81 14.06 -12.48
C PRO A 411 -5.44 12.78 -13.04
N LYS A 412 -4.78 11.65 -12.82
CA LYS A 412 -5.24 10.30 -13.15
C LYS A 412 -6.16 9.71 -12.07
N ILE A 413 -6.08 10.23 -10.85
CA ILE A 413 -6.83 9.78 -9.67
C ILE A 413 -7.81 10.88 -9.22
N TYR A 414 -9.06 10.53 -8.92
CA TYR A 414 -10.06 11.49 -8.48
C TYR A 414 -10.07 11.66 -6.94
N GLY A 415 -9.31 12.63 -6.43
CA GLY A 415 -9.22 12.94 -5.00
C GLY A 415 -10.46 13.57 -4.34
N GLY A 416 -11.66 13.43 -4.92
CA GLY A 416 -12.93 13.93 -4.36
C GLY A 416 -13.26 15.43 -4.55
N THR A 417 -12.29 16.23 -5.03
CA THR A 417 -12.42 17.70 -5.17
C THR A 417 -13.69 18.10 -5.94
N GLY A 418 -14.59 18.82 -5.27
CA GLY A 418 -15.84 19.35 -5.82
C GLY A 418 -17.09 18.46 -5.67
N ASN A 419 -16.94 17.20 -5.25
CA ASN A 419 -18.01 16.18 -5.25
C ASN A 419 -18.73 16.05 -6.62
N CYS A 420 -17.91 16.01 -7.67
CA CYS A 420 -18.26 15.94 -9.08
C CYS A 420 -19.05 14.67 -9.46
N VAL A 421 -20.03 14.78 -10.37
CA VAL A 421 -20.92 13.67 -10.76
C VAL A 421 -20.71 13.23 -12.22
N ALA A 422 -20.41 11.94 -12.43
CA ALA A 422 -20.17 11.33 -13.75
C ALA A 422 -20.93 10.00 -13.92
N ASN A 423 -21.42 9.73 -15.14
CA ASN A 423 -22.23 8.56 -15.49
C ASN A 423 -21.64 7.72 -16.65
N THR A 424 -20.59 8.22 -17.31
CA THR A 424 -19.85 7.52 -18.39
C THR A 424 -18.35 7.79 -18.24
N PRO A 425 -17.47 6.97 -18.83
CA PRO A 425 -16.01 7.19 -18.77
C PRO A 425 -15.62 8.61 -19.22
N GLU A 426 -16.24 9.12 -20.29
CA GLU A 426 -15.94 10.46 -20.81
C GLU A 426 -16.44 11.60 -19.89
N GLU A 427 -17.42 11.33 -19.03
CA GLU A 427 -17.83 12.25 -17.96
C GLU A 427 -16.84 12.22 -16.78
N ALA A 428 -16.25 11.06 -16.47
CA ALA A 428 -15.23 10.89 -15.43
C ALA A 428 -13.87 11.47 -15.85
N ASP A 429 -13.43 11.21 -17.09
CA ASP A 429 -12.24 11.85 -17.68
C ASP A 429 -12.40 13.38 -17.70
N GLN A 430 -13.59 13.87 -18.06
CA GLN A 430 -13.89 15.30 -18.01
C GLN A 430 -13.96 15.85 -16.57
N CYS A 431 -14.29 15.01 -15.59
CA CYS A 431 -14.28 15.36 -14.17
C CYS A 431 -12.86 15.58 -13.64
N LEU A 432 -11.94 14.64 -13.88
CA LEU A 432 -10.50 14.78 -13.62
C LEU A 432 -9.92 16.03 -14.30
N ASN A 433 -10.33 16.25 -15.55
CA ASN A 433 -9.95 17.41 -16.35
C ASN A 433 -10.59 18.73 -15.85
N ASN A 434 -11.52 18.69 -14.88
CA ASN A 434 -12.12 19.85 -14.20
C ASN A 434 -11.53 20.09 -12.79
N THR A 435 -10.97 19.07 -12.13
CA THR A 435 -10.27 19.21 -10.82
C THR A 435 -8.82 19.68 -10.96
N ALA A 436 -8.23 19.54 -12.15
CA ALA A 436 -6.89 20.04 -12.47
C ALA A 436 -6.70 21.52 -12.09
N GLY A 437 -5.70 21.79 -11.26
CA GLY A 437 -5.38 23.10 -10.69
C GLY A 437 -4.06 23.06 -9.93
N PHE A 438 -3.63 24.18 -9.36
CA PHE A 438 -2.42 24.23 -8.53
C PHE A 438 -2.67 23.68 -7.14
N ARG A 439 -1.77 22.82 -6.65
CA ARG A 439 -1.70 22.37 -5.26
C ARG A 439 -0.30 22.66 -4.70
N LEU A 440 -0.22 23.05 -3.43
CA LEU A 440 1.08 23.35 -2.81
C LEU A 440 1.86 22.07 -2.48
N MET A 441 1.18 21.04 -1.97
CA MET A 441 1.74 19.72 -1.64
C MET A 441 0.82 18.62 -2.17
N GLY A 442 0.55 18.63 -3.48
CA GLY A 442 -0.44 17.75 -4.12
C GLY A 442 -0.27 16.26 -3.76
N GLN A 443 -1.40 15.58 -3.57
CA GLN A 443 -1.44 14.16 -3.18
C GLN A 443 -0.69 13.29 -4.20
N ARG A 444 -0.15 12.16 -3.75
CA ARG A 444 0.81 11.37 -4.53
C ARG A 444 0.10 10.36 -5.42
N PHE A 445 0.60 10.16 -6.64
CA PHE A 445 0.10 9.11 -7.53
C PHE A 445 0.56 7.74 -7.02
N ILE A 446 -0.37 6.92 -6.53
CA ILE A 446 -0.13 5.52 -6.16
C ILE A 446 -0.89 4.57 -7.09
N PRO A 447 -0.25 3.49 -7.59
CA PRO A 447 -0.78 2.64 -8.65
C PRO A 447 -2.10 1.95 -8.29
N ASP A 448 -2.29 1.50 -7.07
CA ASP A 448 -3.48 0.77 -6.63
C ASP A 448 -4.71 1.68 -6.52
N SER A 449 -4.54 2.94 -6.09
CA SER A 449 -5.63 3.93 -6.17
C SER A 449 -5.94 4.32 -7.62
N TYR A 450 -4.98 4.20 -8.55
CA TYR A 450 -5.25 4.31 -9.98
C TYR A 450 -6.02 3.09 -10.51
N MET A 451 -5.62 1.86 -10.13
CA MET A 451 -6.39 0.63 -10.42
C MET A 451 -7.83 0.76 -9.93
N PHE A 452 -8.02 1.12 -8.66
CA PHE A 452 -9.33 1.33 -8.03
C PHE A 452 -10.16 2.40 -8.74
N THR A 453 -9.57 3.56 -9.07
CA THR A 453 -10.26 4.64 -9.82
C THR A 453 -10.79 4.12 -11.16
N ASN A 454 -10.03 3.25 -11.84
CA ASN A 454 -10.40 2.67 -13.12
C ASN A 454 -11.36 1.47 -13.01
N LEU A 455 -11.44 0.79 -11.86
CA LEU A 455 -12.27 -0.39 -11.65
C LEU A 455 -13.53 -0.10 -10.81
N VAL A 456 -14.05 1.13 -10.84
CA VAL A 456 -15.33 1.49 -10.21
C VAL A 456 -16.23 2.37 -11.10
N GLY A 457 -17.50 2.44 -10.72
CA GLY A 457 -18.47 3.45 -11.12
C GLY A 457 -18.69 3.54 -12.63
N ALA A 458 -18.27 4.67 -13.20
CA ALA A 458 -18.50 5.00 -14.60
C ALA A 458 -17.65 4.15 -15.57
N TYR A 459 -16.53 3.58 -15.13
CA TYR A 459 -15.59 2.85 -15.99
C TYR A 459 -15.98 1.38 -16.19
N THR A 460 -16.57 0.72 -15.20
CA THR A 460 -16.99 -0.69 -15.26
C THR A 460 -18.42 -0.89 -15.77
N GLY A 461 -19.22 0.18 -15.80
CA GLY A 461 -20.61 0.14 -16.23
C GLY A 461 -21.54 -0.55 -15.23
N ALA A 462 -22.72 -0.96 -15.72
CA ALA A 462 -23.77 -1.55 -14.90
C ALA A 462 -23.50 -3.02 -14.55
N TYR A 463 -23.93 -3.44 -13.36
CA TYR A 463 -23.90 -4.84 -12.93
C TYR A 463 -24.76 -5.73 -13.82
N MET A 464 -24.22 -6.90 -14.19
CA MET A 464 -24.84 -7.84 -15.12
C MET A 464 -25.30 -9.15 -14.46
N GLY A 465 -24.85 -9.41 -13.22
CA GLY A 465 -25.19 -10.59 -12.44
C GLY A 465 -26.59 -10.56 -11.81
N SER A 466 -26.83 -11.46 -10.85
CA SER A 466 -28.11 -11.57 -10.14
C SER A 466 -27.99 -11.81 -8.63
N GLN A 467 -26.75 -11.80 -8.12
CA GLN A 467 -26.44 -11.93 -6.71
C GLN A 467 -26.38 -10.53 -6.08
N LYS A 468 -25.78 -10.42 -4.89
CA LYS A 468 -25.47 -9.14 -4.25
C LYS A 468 -24.01 -9.16 -3.78
N PRO A 469 -23.05 -9.09 -4.72
CA PRO A 469 -21.62 -9.18 -4.42
C PRO A 469 -21.16 -7.97 -3.60
N PHE A 470 -19.95 -8.04 -3.01
CA PHE A 470 -19.45 -7.01 -2.11
C PHE A 470 -19.38 -5.64 -2.81
N THR A 471 -18.90 -5.60 -4.04
CA THR A 471 -18.66 -4.38 -4.82
C THR A 471 -19.94 -3.67 -5.30
N LEU A 472 -21.12 -4.28 -5.20
CA LEU A 472 -22.39 -3.73 -5.72
C LEU A 472 -22.99 -2.60 -4.89
N VAL A 473 -23.21 -1.45 -5.54
CA VAL A 473 -23.96 -0.29 -5.00
C VAL A 473 -25.16 0.04 -5.88
N ILE A 474 -26.29 0.37 -5.26
CA ILE A 474 -27.50 0.85 -5.93
C ILE A 474 -27.50 2.39 -5.91
N SER A 475 -26.90 2.98 -6.95
CA SER A 475 -26.74 4.43 -7.11
C SER A 475 -27.94 5.10 -7.81
N GLY A 476 -27.90 6.42 -7.95
CA GLY A 476 -28.83 7.17 -8.80
C GLY A 476 -28.74 6.81 -10.30
N ALA A 477 -27.62 6.24 -10.76
CA ALA A 477 -27.44 5.72 -12.11
C ALA A 477 -27.92 4.25 -12.26
N GLY A 478 -28.23 3.57 -11.15
CA GLY A 478 -28.59 2.16 -11.10
C GLY A 478 -27.54 1.29 -10.38
N PRO A 479 -27.55 -0.04 -10.60
CA PRO A 479 -26.58 -0.95 -9.99
C PRO A 479 -25.20 -0.81 -10.63
N ILE A 480 -24.23 -0.31 -9.87
CA ILE A 480 -22.84 -0.04 -10.29
C ILE A 480 -21.85 -0.77 -9.39
N ARG A 481 -20.59 -0.88 -9.85
CA ARG A 481 -19.45 -1.28 -9.01
C ARG A 481 -19.05 -0.07 -8.17
N GLY A 482 -19.61 0.06 -6.97
CA GLY A 482 -19.40 1.25 -6.12
C GLY A 482 -18.16 1.16 -5.24
N PHE A 483 -17.57 -0.03 -5.14
CA PHE A 483 -16.34 -0.30 -4.38
C PHE A 483 -15.44 -1.23 -5.21
N PRO A 484 -14.11 -1.14 -5.05
CA PRO A 484 -13.19 -2.20 -5.46
C PRO A 484 -13.13 -3.30 -4.39
N ARG A 485 -12.24 -4.28 -4.59
CA ARG A 485 -11.74 -5.26 -3.59
C ARG A 485 -10.22 -5.13 -3.50
N GLY A 486 -9.60 -5.50 -2.38
CA GLY A 486 -8.14 -5.70 -2.33
C GLY A 486 -7.65 -6.71 -3.38
N LEU A 487 -8.50 -7.68 -3.73
CA LEU A 487 -8.32 -8.65 -4.82
C LEU A 487 -8.06 -7.99 -6.20
N ASP A 488 -8.62 -6.80 -6.50
CA ASP A 488 -8.36 -6.12 -7.77
C ASP A 488 -6.87 -5.74 -7.92
N VAL A 489 -6.23 -5.34 -6.81
CA VAL A 489 -4.79 -5.03 -6.78
C VAL A 489 -3.98 -6.30 -7.01
N MET A 490 -4.28 -7.36 -6.25
CA MET A 490 -3.50 -8.61 -6.31
C MET A 490 -3.64 -9.30 -7.66
N ALA A 491 -4.81 -9.25 -8.29
CA ALA A 491 -5.01 -9.72 -9.66
C ALA A 491 -4.14 -8.95 -10.66
N LEU A 492 -4.07 -7.62 -10.57
CA LEU A 492 -3.21 -6.79 -11.44
C LEU A 492 -1.71 -6.83 -11.05
N LEU A 493 -1.38 -7.33 -9.87
CA LEU A 493 -0.01 -7.75 -9.53
C LEU A 493 0.35 -9.14 -10.10
N GLY A 494 -0.60 -9.87 -10.69
CA GLY A 494 -0.37 -11.15 -11.38
C GLY A 494 -0.95 -12.39 -10.66
N SER A 495 -1.77 -12.21 -9.62
CA SER A 495 -2.44 -13.32 -8.93
C SER A 495 -3.62 -13.84 -9.76
N ASP A 496 -3.41 -14.93 -10.51
CA ASP A 496 -4.50 -15.65 -11.18
C ASP A 496 -5.58 -16.10 -10.16
N ARG A 497 -5.17 -16.53 -8.97
CA ARG A 497 -6.07 -16.90 -7.87
C ARG A 497 -6.99 -15.75 -7.40
N SER A 498 -6.49 -14.51 -7.40
CA SER A 498 -7.32 -13.34 -7.09
C SER A 498 -8.37 -13.08 -8.17
N ARG A 499 -8.04 -13.34 -9.44
CA ARG A 499 -8.98 -13.25 -10.56
C ARG A 499 -10.08 -14.32 -10.45
N GLU A 500 -9.74 -15.55 -10.07
CA GLU A 500 -10.72 -16.60 -9.77
C GLU A 500 -11.70 -16.17 -8.67
N LEU A 501 -11.20 -15.66 -7.55
CA LEU A 501 -12.05 -15.23 -6.42
C LEU A 501 -12.98 -14.06 -6.80
N LEU A 502 -12.53 -13.11 -7.63
CA LEU A 502 -13.37 -12.02 -8.15
C LEU A 502 -14.53 -12.54 -9.02
N ASP A 503 -14.30 -13.59 -9.81
CA ASP A 503 -15.32 -14.25 -10.64
C ASP A 503 -16.27 -15.14 -9.80
N GLU A 504 -15.74 -15.93 -8.86
CA GLU A 504 -16.54 -16.80 -7.98
C GLU A 504 -17.49 -16.00 -7.07
N LEU A 505 -17.05 -14.83 -6.61
CA LEU A 505 -17.83 -13.92 -5.75
C LEU A 505 -18.75 -12.97 -6.54
N ASP A 506 -18.74 -13.01 -7.87
CA ASP A 506 -19.56 -12.16 -8.77
C ASP A 506 -19.18 -10.66 -8.73
N ASP A 507 -17.99 -10.35 -8.17
CA ASP A 507 -17.42 -9.00 -7.99
C ASP A 507 -16.78 -8.44 -9.28
N SER A 508 -16.56 -9.27 -10.30
CA SER A 508 -16.13 -8.88 -11.65
C SER A 508 -17.30 -8.57 -12.61
N ASN A 509 -18.52 -9.02 -12.30
CA ASN A 509 -19.62 -9.18 -13.28
C ASN A 509 -20.36 -7.86 -13.64
N TYR A 510 -19.63 -6.91 -14.24
CA TYR A 510 -20.10 -5.62 -14.69
C TYR A 510 -19.80 -5.44 -16.19
N LYS A 511 -20.73 -4.77 -16.90
CA LYS A 511 -20.81 -4.71 -18.37
C LYS A 511 -19.48 -4.44 -19.09
N ASP A 512 -18.62 -3.62 -18.50
CA ASP A 512 -17.38 -3.11 -19.11
C ASP A 512 -16.12 -3.44 -18.28
N TYR A 513 -16.24 -4.27 -17.21
CA TYR A 513 -15.12 -4.59 -16.31
C TYR A 513 -13.96 -5.27 -17.03
N ASP A 514 -14.18 -6.40 -17.73
CA ASP A 514 -13.15 -7.15 -18.45
C ASP A 514 -12.35 -6.25 -19.42
N GLN A 515 -13.05 -5.33 -20.09
CA GLN A 515 -12.44 -4.40 -21.05
C GLN A 515 -11.56 -3.36 -20.36
N GLN A 516 -11.85 -3.00 -19.11
CA GLN A 516 -11.09 -2.01 -18.36
C GLN A 516 -9.96 -2.65 -17.56
N TYR A 517 -10.20 -3.82 -16.96
CA TYR A 517 -9.18 -4.67 -16.36
C TYR A 517 -8.08 -5.01 -17.37
N GLY A 518 -8.44 -5.50 -18.56
CA GLY A 518 -7.45 -5.87 -19.60
C GLY A 518 -6.58 -4.72 -20.10
N LYS A 519 -7.02 -3.46 -19.97
CA LYS A 519 -6.16 -2.29 -20.27
C LYS A 519 -5.13 -2.03 -19.17
N LEU A 520 -5.51 -2.24 -17.91
CA LEU A 520 -4.61 -2.11 -16.77
C LEU A 520 -3.61 -3.26 -16.78
N GLU A 521 -4.04 -4.48 -17.11
CA GLU A 521 -3.18 -5.63 -17.37
C GLU A 521 -2.15 -5.32 -18.48
N ASP A 522 -2.61 -4.90 -19.68
CA ASP A 522 -1.74 -4.45 -20.78
C ASP A 522 -0.77 -3.30 -20.37
N GLU A 523 -1.16 -2.40 -19.47
CA GLU A 523 -0.30 -1.30 -18.99
C GLU A 523 0.75 -1.78 -17.98
N PHE A 524 0.35 -2.52 -16.94
CA PHE A 524 1.24 -2.95 -15.85
C PHE A 524 2.20 -4.09 -16.25
N ASP A 525 1.81 -4.95 -17.20
CA ASP A 525 2.73 -5.93 -17.82
C ASP A 525 3.73 -5.28 -18.78
N SER A 526 3.50 -4.04 -19.21
CA SER A 526 4.45 -3.30 -20.07
C SER A 526 5.58 -2.61 -19.30
N PHE A 527 5.44 -2.44 -17.97
CA PHE A 527 6.38 -1.71 -17.13
C PHE A 527 7.73 -2.42 -16.97
N ASP A 528 8.81 -1.67 -17.18
CA ASP A 528 10.17 -2.19 -17.00
C ASP A 528 10.65 -2.18 -15.53
N MET A 529 11.87 -2.66 -15.29
CA MET A 529 12.44 -2.78 -13.95
C MET A 529 12.77 -1.44 -13.28
N ALA A 530 12.98 -0.37 -14.03
CA ALA A 530 13.07 0.97 -13.47
C ALA A 530 11.68 1.51 -13.13
N GLU A 531 10.65 1.15 -13.90
CA GLU A 531 9.27 1.53 -13.61
C GLU A 531 8.71 0.88 -12.34
N TRP A 532 8.93 -0.43 -12.15
CA TRP A 532 8.55 -1.15 -10.92
C TRP A 532 9.32 -0.73 -9.67
N ASN A 533 10.43 0.02 -9.79
CA ASN A 533 11.24 0.47 -8.66
C ASN A 533 11.50 1.99 -8.70
N LYS A 534 10.52 2.76 -9.20
CA LYS A 534 10.53 4.24 -9.28
C LYS A 534 10.75 4.91 -7.91
N ASN A 535 10.31 4.27 -6.82
CA ASN A 535 10.40 4.76 -5.44
C ASN A 535 10.17 3.58 -4.46
N LEU A 536 10.09 3.85 -3.15
CA LEU A 536 9.89 2.80 -2.14
C LEU A 536 8.52 2.10 -2.23
N TYR A 537 7.42 2.84 -2.47
CA TYR A 537 6.06 2.29 -2.65
C TYR A 537 5.98 1.24 -3.76
N TRP A 538 6.43 1.60 -4.96
CA TRP A 538 6.42 0.70 -6.12
C TRP A 538 7.29 -0.53 -5.88
N SER A 539 8.45 -0.34 -5.24
CA SER A 539 9.37 -1.42 -4.90
C SER A 539 8.79 -2.39 -3.86
N TRP A 540 7.91 -1.94 -2.96
CA TRP A 540 7.19 -2.80 -2.00
C TRP A 540 6.14 -3.65 -2.72
N LEU A 541 5.30 -3.06 -3.58
CA LEU A 541 4.39 -3.86 -4.42
C LEU A 541 5.14 -4.85 -5.32
N PHE A 542 6.29 -4.45 -5.87
CA PHE A 542 7.17 -5.34 -6.60
C PHE A 542 7.72 -6.47 -5.73
N ALA A 543 8.00 -6.22 -4.44
CA ALA A 543 8.41 -7.26 -3.50
C ALA A 543 7.30 -8.28 -3.17
N LEU A 544 6.01 -7.92 -3.26
CA LEU A 544 4.88 -8.84 -3.03
C LEU A 544 4.66 -9.85 -4.17
N LYS A 545 4.92 -9.47 -5.43
CA LYS A 545 4.62 -10.31 -6.63
C LYS A 545 5.08 -11.79 -6.54
N PRO A 546 6.25 -12.17 -5.95
CA PRO A 546 6.66 -13.57 -5.85
C PRO A 546 5.76 -14.46 -4.97
N LEU A 547 5.07 -13.87 -3.99
CA LEU A 547 4.13 -14.60 -3.10
C LEU A 547 2.86 -15.01 -3.86
N LEU A 548 2.46 -14.18 -4.84
CA LEU A 548 1.27 -14.36 -5.67
C LEU A 548 1.44 -15.39 -6.81
N ASN A 549 2.63 -16.00 -6.94
CA ASN A 549 2.96 -16.93 -8.03
C ASN A 549 2.50 -18.38 -7.75
N ASP A 550 2.22 -19.10 -8.82
CA ASP A 550 2.00 -20.55 -8.79
C ASP A 550 3.28 -21.33 -8.41
N HIS A 551 3.22 -22.00 -7.27
CA HIS A 551 4.31 -22.83 -6.78
C HIS A 551 4.19 -24.25 -7.35
N GLY A 552 4.95 -24.52 -8.43
CA GLY A 552 4.92 -25.79 -9.16
C GLY A 552 5.81 -26.91 -8.61
N ALA A 553 6.18 -27.86 -9.47
CA ALA A 553 7.04 -28.99 -9.10
C ALA A 553 8.45 -28.54 -8.66
N GLY A 554 8.93 -29.12 -7.56
CA GLY A 554 10.24 -28.82 -6.96
C GLY A 554 10.18 -27.92 -5.73
N TYR A 555 9.04 -27.27 -5.48
CA TYR A 555 8.68 -26.66 -4.19
C TYR A 555 8.15 -27.71 -3.19
N PRO A 556 8.03 -27.39 -1.88
CA PRO A 556 7.38 -28.25 -0.89
C PRO A 556 5.93 -28.60 -1.24
N THR A 557 5.42 -29.74 -0.73
CA THR A 557 4.04 -30.18 -1.00
C THR A 557 2.99 -29.13 -0.59
N PHE A 558 3.11 -28.51 0.58
CA PHE A 558 2.11 -27.55 1.09
C PHE A 558 1.93 -26.34 0.15
N MET A 559 3.01 -25.83 -0.45
CA MET A 559 2.96 -24.69 -1.36
C MET A 559 2.22 -24.98 -2.67
N GLN A 560 2.13 -26.25 -3.07
CA GLN A 560 1.48 -26.70 -4.31
C GLN A 560 -0.05 -26.87 -4.15
N THR A 561 -0.68 -26.03 -3.34
CA THR A 561 -2.11 -26.12 -3.02
C THR A 561 -2.81 -24.78 -3.13
N ASP A 562 -4.05 -24.79 -3.61
CA ASP A 562 -4.91 -23.62 -3.75
C ASP A 562 -5.12 -22.92 -2.38
N ALA A 563 -5.13 -23.70 -1.30
CA ALA A 563 -5.18 -23.20 0.06
C ALA A 563 -3.92 -22.40 0.45
N TRP A 564 -2.73 -22.75 -0.07
CA TRP A 564 -1.51 -21.96 0.14
C TRP A 564 -1.50 -20.69 -0.72
N GLN A 565 -2.05 -20.71 -1.94
CA GLN A 565 -2.31 -19.47 -2.68
C GLN A 565 -3.25 -18.55 -1.88
N ASP A 566 -4.31 -19.10 -1.27
CA ASP A 566 -5.22 -18.35 -0.39
C ASP A 566 -4.51 -17.80 0.87
N LYS A 567 -3.53 -18.53 1.46
CA LYS A 567 -2.65 -18.01 2.54
C LYS A 567 -1.78 -16.85 2.02
N GLU A 568 -1.00 -17.05 0.96
CA GLU A 568 -0.07 -16.03 0.45
C GLU A 568 -0.79 -14.78 -0.03
N LEU A 569 -1.98 -14.94 -0.62
CA LEU A 569 -2.88 -13.83 -0.93
C LEU A 569 -3.30 -13.06 0.33
N THR A 570 -3.59 -13.77 1.44
CA THR A 570 -3.91 -13.15 2.74
C THR A 570 -2.68 -12.43 3.34
N THR A 571 -1.49 -13.03 3.30
CA THR A 571 -0.22 -12.38 3.72
C THR A 571 0.09 -11.13 2.88
N ALA A 572 -0.10 -11.21 1.55
CA ALA A 572 0.11 -10.09 0.65
C ALA A 572 -0.93 -8.97 0.83
N LEU A 573 -2.19 -9.31 1.09
CA LEU A 573 -3.25 -8.35 1.40
C LEU A 573 -3.06 -7.70 2.77
N ALA A 574 -2.62 -8.46 3.78
CA ALA A 574 -2.21 -7.91 5.06
C ALA A 574 -1.08 -6.88 4.89
N SER A 575 -0.02 -7.21 4.16
CA SER A 575 1.08 -6.24 3.95
C SER A 575 0.76 -5.13 2.95
N TRP A 576 -0.24 -5.31 2.08
CA TRP A 576 -0.80 -4.19 1.30
C TRP A 576 -1.68 -3.28 2.16
N ALA A 577 -2.42 -3.82 3.13
CA ALA A 577 -3.12 -3.03 4.15
C ALA A 577 -2.11 -2.30 5.07
N GLU A 578 -0.99 -2.95 5.45
CA GLU A 578 0.17 -2.28 6.06
C GLU A 578 0.69 -1.16 5.16
N LEU A 579 0.97 -1.40 3.87
CA LEU A 579 1.39 -0.37 2.91
C LEU A 579 0.33 0.72 2.69
N ARG A 580 -0.96 0.46 2.95
CA ARG A 580 -2.03 1.46 2.95
C ARG A 580 -2.26 2.12 4.32
N HIS A 581 -1.59 1.64 5.36
CA HIS A 581 -1.40 2.27 6.68
C HIS A 581 -0.06 3.03 6.82
N ASP A 582 0.96 2.64 6.01
CA ASP A 582 2.33 3.18 5.87
C ASP A 582 2.56 4.09 4.64
N THR A 583 1.68 4.05 3.63
CA THR A 583 1.18 5.19 2.71
C THR A 583 -0.98 7.19 3.41
N ILE A 584 -1.66 7.30 4.62
CA ILE A 584 -2.97 7.84 4.99
C ILE A 584 -2.77 9.12 5.80
N LEU A 585 -1.58 9.36 6.37
CA LEU A 585 -0.52 10.02 5.58
C LEU A 585 0.97 9.62 5.76
N TYR A 586 1.48 8.71 6.64
CA TYR A 586 1.05 7.36 7.09
C TYR A 586 1.90 6.86 8.31
N ALA A 587 1.43 5.91 9.16
CA ALA A 587 1.58 6.17 10.62
C ALA A 587 1.37 5.07 11.78
N LYS A 588 2.30 4.78 12.76
CA LYS A 588 2.18 3.88 14.02
C LYS A 588 2.36 4.42 15.54
N GLN A 589 2.63 3.61 16.65
CA GLN A 589 2.55 4.00 18.17
C GLN A 589 3.50 3.27 19.33
N SER A 590 3.26 3.10 20.69
CA SER A 590 4.26 2.94 21.90
C SER A 590 4.21 1.91 23.22
N TYR A 591 5.28 1.12 23.62
CA TYR A 591 5.76 0.42 24.97
C TYR A 591 5.11 -0.88 25.69
N THR A 592 5.62 -1.81 26.61
CA THR A 592 6.94 -2.48 27.17
C THR A 592 6.76 -3.37 28.52
N MET A 593 7.53 -4.35 29.16
CA MET A 593 8.46 -5.57 28.96
C MET A 593 9.12 -6.22 30.32
N VAL A 594 9.47 -7.57 30.53
CA VAL A 594 10.52 -8.25 31.49
C VAL A 594 10.48 -9.85 31.75
N ALA A 595 11.62 -10.61 31.96
CA ALA A 595 11.70 -12.13 32.18
C ALA A 595 12.88 -12.77 33.08
N THR A 596 12.96 -14.13 33.31
CA THR A 596 14.07 -14.92 34.00
C THR A 596 14.23 -16.45 33.60
N SER A 597 15.28 -17.20 34.07
CA SER A 597 15.92 -18.41 33.43
C SER A 597 15.90 -19.84 34.10
N ALA A 598 16.34 -20.90 33.38
CA ALA A 598 16.35 -22.34 33.80
C ALA A 598 17.68 -23.16 33.52
N PRO A 599 17.83 -24.45 33.98
CA PRO A 599 19.01 -25.32 33.78
C PRO A 599 18.80 -26.57 32.84
N PRO A 600 19.85 -27.31 32.40
CA PRO A 600 19.83 -28.16 31.18
C PRO A 600 19.61 -29.69 31.37
N MET A 601 19.34 -30.41 30.26
CA MET A 601 19.31 -31.88 30.16
C MET A 601 19.91 -32.46 28.84
N GLU A 602 19.80 -33.77 28.59
CA GLU A 602 20.61 -34.55 27.63
C GLU A 602 20.08 -34.67 26.18
N GLU A 603 20.98 -34.94 25.24
CA GLU A 603 20.76 -35.01 23.78
C GLU A 603 19.69 -36.02 23.32
N LYS A 604 18.80 -35.55 22.45
CA LYS A 604 18.22 -36.32 21.34
C LYS A 604 18.56 -35.59 20.03
N LYS A 605 18.41 -36.26 18.88
CA LYS A 605 18.54 -35.59 17.57
C LYS A 605 17.61 -34.36 17.53
N PRO A 606 18.06 -33.20 17.03
CA PRO A 606 17.22 -32.02 16.97
C PRO A 606 16.02 -32.23 16.07
N VAL A 607 14.87 -31.75 16.53
CA VAL A 607 13.79 -31.31 15.66
C VAL A 607 14.18 -29.89 15.25
N VAL A 608 14.35 -29.65 13.95
CA VAL A 608 14.90 -28.41 13.41
C VAL A 608 13.80 -27.58 12.77
N GLY A 609 13.90 -26.26 12.86
CA GLY A 609 13.01 -25.34 12.15
C GLY A 609 13.28 -25.27 10.65
N TYR A 610 12.51 -24.42 9.98
CA TYR A 610 12.47 -24.26 8.52
C TYR A 610 12.18 -22.79 8.16
N VAL A 611 12.61 -22.32 7.00
CA VAL A 611 12.25 -20.99 6.47
C VAL A 611 11.24 -21.15 5.34
N GLU A 612 10.24 -20.26 5.27
CA GLU A 612 9.29 -20.22 4.17
C GLU A 612 10.05 -20.01 2.84
N PRO A 613 10.08 -20.97 1.90
CA PRO A 613 11.22 -21.08 0.99
C PRO A 613 11.03 -20.25 -0.29
N VAL A 614 10.92 -18.93 -0.12
CA VAL A 614 10.73 -17.92 -1.18
C VAL A 614 11.95 -16.98 -1.31
N PRO A 615 13.11 -17.48 -1.78
CA PRO A 615 14.36 -16.70 -1.84
C PRO A 615 14.25 -15.45 -2.72
N GLU A 616 13.36 -15.45 -3.72
CA GLU A 616 13.09 -14.28 -4.55
C GLU A 616 12.45 -13.14 -3.75
N PHE A 617 11.43 -13.44 -2.92
CA PHE A 617 10.80 -12.45 -2.05
C PHE A 617 11.83 -11.80 -1.11
N TYR A 618 12.61 -12.60 -0.38
CA TYR A 618 13.62 -12.09 0.54
C TYR A 618 14.70 -11.25 -0.17
N ASN A 619 15.01 -11.56 -1.43
CA ASN A 619 15.97 -10.83 -2.25
C ASN A 619 15.38 -9.48 -2.75
N ARG A 620 14.10 -9.45 -3.17
CA ARG A 620 13.41 -8.20 -3.52
C ARG A 620 13.27 -7.28 -2.29
N LEU A 621 12.92 -7.84 -1.13
CA LEU A 621 12.84 -7.09 0.14
C LEU A 621 14.21 -6.61 0.64
N LEU A 622 15.28 -7.36 0.37
CA LEU A 622 16.67 -6.92 0.61
C LEU A 622 17.07 -5.74 -0.28
N ALA A 623 16.75 -5.80 -1.58
CA ALA A 623 16.98 -4.70 -2.51
C ALA A 623 16.23 -3.43 -2.08
N LEU A 624 14.97 -3.57 -1.64
CA LEU A 624 14.17 -2.49 -1.05
C LEU A 624 14.77 -1.94 0.25
N THR A 625 15.15 -2.79 1.20
CA THR A 625 15.80 -2.37 2.46
C THR A 625 17.08 -1.57 2.21
N ARG A 626 17.87 -1.96 1.19
CA ARG A 626 19.06 -1.23 0.72
C ARG A 626 18.70 0.10 0.08
N MET A 627 17.68 0.14 -0.77
CA MET A 627 17.16 1.36 -1.40
C MET A 627 16.79 2.41 -0.34
N THR A 628 16.01 2.01 0.67
CA THR A 628 15.60 2.86 1.81
C THR A 628 16.80 3.39 2.60
N ASN A 629 17.76 2.52 2.97
CA ASN A 629 18.95 2.91 3.72
C ASN A 629 19.87 3.87 2.94
N ASN A 630 20.07 3.61 1.64
CA ASN A 630 20.93 4.43 0.79
C ASN A 630 20.30 5.79 0.47
N GLY A 631 19.06 5.80 -0.04
CA GLY A 631 18.38 7.03 -0.47
C GLY A 631 18.15 8.00 0.69
N LEU A 632 17.66 7.54 1.84
CA LEU A 632 17.44 8.40 3.01
C LEU A 632 18.76 8.88 3.66
N ALA A 633 19.86 8.15 3.48
CA ALA A 633 21.17 8.58 3.94
C ALA A 633 21.85 9.58 2.98
N GLU A 634 21.68 9.42 1.66
CA GLU A 634 22.18 10.40 0.68
C GLU A 634 21.37 11.70 0.70
N MET A 635 20.07 11.61 1.01
CA MET A 635 19.21 12.76 1.31
C MET A 635 19.47 13.39 2.69
N ASP A 636 20.42 12.90 3.50
CA ASP A 636 20.74 13.44 4.84
C ASP A 636 19.49 13.64 5.73
N VAL A 637 18.61 12.65 5.76
CA VAL A 637 17.40 12.59 6.63
C VAL A 637 17.43 11.39 7.59
N LEU A 638 18.11 10.30 7.21
CA LEU A 638 18.20 9.07 8.01
C LEU A 638 19.10 9.25 9.24
N ASP A 639 18.56 9.04 10.44
CA ASP A 639 19.39 9.08 11.65
C ASP A 639 20.15 7.78 11.94
N GLY A 640 21.11 7.90 12.86
CA GLY A 640 22.02 6.82 13.23
C GLY A 640 21.39 5.65 14.00
N SER A 641 20.13 5.74 14.47
CA SER A 641 19.40 4.58 15.02
C SER A 641 18.62 3.87 13.93
N ALA A 642 17.83 4.61 13.14
CA ALA A 642 17.12 4.05 11.98
C ALA A 642 18.07 3.32 11.01
N LYS A 643 19.24 3.91 10.73
CA LYS A 643 20.29 3.27 9.92
C LYS A 643 20.73 1.92 10.49
N ARG A 644 20.90 1.80 11.81
CA ARG A 644 21.28 0.52 12.46
C ARG A 644 20.19 -0.54 12.33
N ARG A 645 18.91 -0.16 12.42
CA ARG A 645 17.78 -1.09 12.26
C ARG A 645 17.72 -1.63 10.83
N LEU A 646 17.89 -0.78 9.82
CA LEU A 646 18.00 -1.19 8.41
C LEU A 646 19.24 -2.07 8.16
N GLU A 647 20.40 -1.74 8.72
CA GLU A 647 21.62 -2.58 8.68
C GLU A 647 21.46 -3.92 9.44
N ASN A 648 20.50 -4.04 10.36
CA ASN A 648 20.14 -5.30 11.00
C ASN A 648 19.22 -6.13 10.10
N LEU A 649 18.19 -5.50 9.52
CA LEU A 649 17.25 -6.15 8.61
C LEU A 649 17.94 -6.69 7.35
N GLU A 650 18.86 -5.93 6.73
CA GLU A 650 19.69 -6.43 5.62
C GLU A 650 20.43 -7.72 6.00
N ARG A 651 21.05 -7.78 7.18
CA ARG A 651 21.82 -8.96 7.63
C ARG A 651 20.96 -10.17 7.99
N ILE A 652 19.66 -9.97 8.18
CA ILE A 652 18.67 -11.03 8.36
C ILE A 652 18.19 -11.52 6.99
N LEU A 653 17.79 -10.62 6.10
CA LEU A 653 17.33 -10.96 4.74
C LEU A 653 18.42 -11.67 3.93
N VAL A 654 19.69 -11.24 4.03
CA VAL A 654 20.84 -11.95 3.41
C VAL A 654 20.95 -13.39 3.91
N ARG A 655 20.65 -13.69 5.18
CA ARG A 655 20.62 -15.08 5.69
C ARG A 655 19.42 -15.85 5.15
N LEU A 656 18.24 -15.25 5.16
CA LEU A 656 17.00 -15.88 4.68
C LEU A 656 17.06 -16.24 3.18
N VAL A 657 17.60 -15.36 2.32
CA VAL A 657 17.88 -15.68 0.89
C VAL A 657 18.77 -16.91 0.75
N ASN A 658 19.82 -17.04 1.58
CA ASN A 658 20.74 -18.18 1.50
C ASN A 658 20.10 -19.48 2.00
N ILE A 659 19.34 -19.44 3.11
CA ILE A 659 18.72 -20.61 3.74
C ILE A 659 17.60 -21.17 2.85
N SER A 660 16.64 -20.32 2.43
CA SER A 660 15.58 -20.72 1.50
C SER A 660 16.13 -21.26 0.17
N SER A 661 17.24 -20.70 -0.32
CA SER A 661 17.96 -21.23 -1.49
C SER A 661 18.62 -22.60 -1.27
N ARG A 662 18.88 -23.04 -0.03
CA ARG A 662 19.34 -24.40 0.29
C ARG A 662 18.18 -25.36 0.43
N GLU A 663 17.13 -24.94 1.12
CA GLU A 663 15.89 -25.72 1.32
C GLU A 663 15.28 -26.10 -0.04
N LEU A 664 15.15 -25.14 -0.97
CA LEU A 664 14.67 -25.44 -2.33
C LEU A 664 15.58 -26.40 -3.12
N ARG A 665 16.89 -26.41 -2.86
CA ARG A 665 17.83 -27.37 -3.46
C ARG A 665 17.83 -28.74 -2.76
N ASN A 666 17.04 -28.90 -1.68
CA ASN A 666 17.06 -30.04 -0.77
C ASN A 666 18.47 -30.32 -0.19
N GLU A 667 19.19 -29.25 0.17
CA GLU A 667 20.48 -29.32 0.87
C GLU A 667 20.28 -29.35 2.39
N GLU A 668 21.15 -30.06 3.12
CA GLU A 668 21.22 -30.01 4.59
C GLU A 668 21.78 -28.63 5.00
N LEU A 669 21.13 -27.97 5.96
CA LEU A 669 21.56 -26.65 6.45
C LEU A 669 22.78 -26.78 7.39
N LEU A 670 23.48 -25.67 7.64
CA LEU A 670 24.60 -25.63 8.58
C LEU A 670 24.09 -25.51 10.03
N GLU A 671 24.92 -25.88 11.01
CA GLU A 671 24.58 -25.69 12.43
C GLU A 671 24.28 -24.21 12.73
N ASP A 672 25.11 -23.29 12.21
CA ASP A 672 24.92 -21.83 12.29
C ASP A 672 23.59 -21.36 11.65
N ASP A 673 23.06 -22.07 10.64
CA ASP A 673 21.76 -21.77 10.02
C ASP A 673 20.62 -22.26 10.92
N TYR A 674 20.74 -23.47 11.51
CA TYR A 674 19.76 -24.01 12.45
C TYR A 674 19.72 -23.22 13.77
N ASP A 675 20.86 -22.77 14.29
CA ASP A 675 20.95 -21.86 15.45
C ASP A 675 20.34 -20.49 15.12
N PHE A 676 20.47 -19.98 13.89
CA PHE A 676 19.79 -18.76 13.47
C PHE A 676 18.27 -18.91 13.46
N ILE A 677 17.74 -20.03 12.96
CA ILE A 677 16.30 -20.32 12.97
C ILE A 677 15.79 -20.53 14.40
N LYS A 678 16.49 -21.32 15.24
CA LYS A 678 16.07 -21.56 16.64
C LYS A 678 16.01 -20.28 17.47
N ASN A 679 16.92 -19.34 17.23
CA ASN A 679 17.00 -18.07 17.96
C ASN A 679 16.45 -16.90 17.11
N PHE A 680 15.51 -17.14 16.19
CA PHE A 680 15.09 -16.11 15.22
C PHE A 680 14.52 -14.86 15.90
N GLY A 681 13.61 -15.00 16.87
CA GLY A 681 13.04 -13.89 17.64
C GLY A 681 14.06 -12.99 18.34
N ASP A 682 15.20 -13.56 18.79
CA ASP A 682 16.31 -12.80 19.38
C ASP A 682 17.15 -12.09 18.32
N ASN A 683 17.30 -12.68 17.12
CA ASN A 683 17.95 -12.01 15.99
C ASN A 683 17.15 -10.78 15.53
N LEU A 684 15.82 -10.79 15.68
CA LEU A 684 14.94 -9.68 15.30
C LEU A 684 15.03 -8.47 16.23
N GLU A 685 15.48 -8.60 17.49
CA GLU A 685 15.49 -7.48 18.46
C GLU A 685 16.26 -6.25 17.94
N GLY A 686 17.34 -6.46 17.18
CA GLY A 686 18.12 -5.38 16.59
C GLY A 686 17.35 -4.58 15.52
N VAL A 687 16.35 -5.16 14.88
CA VAL A 687 15.50 -4.49 13.87
C VAL A 687 14.45 -3.59 14.53
N ILE A 688 14.06 -3.90 15.76
CA ILE A 688 13.03 -3.17 16.54
C ILE A 688 13.61 -2.45 17.78
N ALA A 689 14.93 -2.34 17.87
CA ALA A 689 15.63 -1.62 18.95
C ALA A 689 15.37 -0.11 18.87
N ASP A 690 15.13 0.53 20.01
CA ASP A 690 14.69 1.93 20.13
C ASP A 690 13.39 2.25 19.36
N VAL A 691 12.62 1.24 18.92
CA VAL A 691 11.26 1.41 18.37
C VAL A 691 10.24 1.35 19.50
N ASP A 692 9.31 2.28 19.43
CA ASP A 692 8.12 2.51 20.25
C ASP A 692 7.16 1.29 20.14
N ASP A 693 6.89 0.52 21.21
CA ASP A 693 6.26 -0.82 21.04
C ASP A 693 4.86 -0.91 20.40
N LYS A 694 3.96 0.09 20.46
CA LYS A 694 2.70 -0.06 19.70
C LYS A 694 2.93 0.09 18.19
N ALA A 695 4.14 0.45 17.73
CA ALA A 695 4.57 0.37 16.34
C ALA A 695 5.00 -1.05 15.95
N LYS A 696 5.13 -1.95 16.91
CA LYS A 696 5.29 -3.39 16.69
C LYS A 696 3.94 -4.11 16.59
N LYS A 697 2.82 -3.37 16.75
CA LYS A 697 1.46 -3.91 16.61
C LYS A 697 1.09 -4.16 15.16
N THR A 698 0.55 -5.34 14.91
CA THR A 698 -0.21 -5.69 13.70
C THR A 698 -1.61 -5.09 13.66
N THR A 699 -2.20 -4.71 14.79
CA THR A 699 -3.59 -4.20 14.86
C THR A 699 -3.74 -2.78 14.32
N ILE A 700 -3.94 -2.63 13.01
CA ILE A 700 -3.99 -1.35 12.27
C ILE A 700 -5.13 -1.35 11.24
N VAL A 701 -5.62 -0.17 10.83
CA VAL A 701 -6.68 -0.04 9.82
C VAL A 701 -6.48 1.16 8.89
N ALA A 702 -6.81 1.00 7.61
CA ALA A 702 -6.65 2.02 6.58
C ALA A 702 -7.88 2.15 5.67
N ASP A 703 -8.38 3.37 5.50
CA ASP A 703 -9.39 3.66 4.49
C ASP A 703 -8.75 3.74 3.10
N VAL A 704 -9.22 2.91 2.16
CA VAL A 704 -8.61 2.81 0.82
C VAL A 704 -9.49 3.29 -0.32
N HIS A 705 -10.80 3.41 -0.09
CA HIS A 705 -11.77 3.91 -1.06
C HIS A 705 -12.92 4.65 -0.35
N THR A 706 -13.62 5.56 -1.06
CA THR A 706 -14.78 6.30 -0.53
C THR A 706 -15.86 6.42 -1.61
N ASP A 707 -17.03 5.82 -1.39
CA ASP A 707 -18.18 5.93 -2.30
C ASP A 707 -19.10 7.09 -1.89
N GLY A 708 -19.06 8.18 -2.66
CA GLY A 708 -19.96 9.32 -2.51
C GLY A 708 -21.44 9.03 -2.78
N ASN A 709 -21.82 7.86 -3.33
CA ASN A 709 -23.22 7.48 -3.50
C ASN A 709 -23.85 6.95 -2.20
N THR A 710 -23.10 6.18 -1.42
CA THR A 710 -23.56 5.61 -0.13
C THR A 710 -23.09 6.38 1.09
N MET A 711 -22.11 7.29 0.95
CA MET A 711 -21.38 7.92 2.06
C MET A 711 -20.73 6.85 2.97
N GLN A 712 -20.13 5.83 2.34
CA GLN A 712 -19.38 4.77 3.00
C GLN A 712 -17.96 4.66 2.44
N VAL A 713 -17.07 4.09 3.23
CA VAL A 713 -15.64 3.89 2.94
C VAL A 713 -15.30 2.41 2.95
N LEU A 714 -14.24 2.03 2.24
CA LEU A 714 -13.62 0.71 2.31
C LEU A 714 -12.48 0.78 3.32
N GLU A 715 -12.58 0.02 4.41
CA GLU A 715 -11.55 -0.12 5.44
C GLU A 715 -10.84 -1.46 5.23
N GLU A 716 -9.51 -1.43 5.16
CA GLU A 716 -8.61 -2.58 5.12
C GLU A 716 -7.92 -2.68 6.48
N GLY A 717 -8.01 -3.83 7.16
CA GLY A 717 -7.50 -3.99 8.52
C GLY A 717 -6.61 -5.21 8.68
N VAL A 718 -5.55 -5.07 9.48
CA VAL A 718 -4.75 -6.19 10.01
C VAL A 718 -5.10 -6.37 11.49
N GLY A 719 -5.27 -7.62 11.93
CA GLY A 719 -5.76 -7.96 13.26
C GLY A 719 -4.67 -8.41 14.24
N TYR A 720 -5.05 -9.30 15.15
CA TYR A 720 -4.11 -10.01 16.03
C TYR A 720 -3.25 -11.01 15.25
N VAL A 721 -2.14 -11.44 15.85
CA VAL A 721 -1.20 -12.39 15.25
C VAL A 721 -1.74 -13.81 15.39
N ASP A 722 -2.17 -14.41 14.27
CA ASP A 722 -2.55 -15.83 14.17
C ASP A 722 -1.28 -16.71 14.07
N MET A 723 -1.40 -18.03 14.24
CA MET A 723 -0.28 -18.98 14.18
C MET A 723 -0.46 -20.01 13.07
N ILE A 724 0.50 -20.08 12.14
CA ILE A 724 0.57 -21.15 11.13
C ILE A 724 1.29 -22.38 11.68
N VAL A 725 0.81 -23.56 11.32
CA VAL A 725 1.37 -24.87 11.63
C VAL A 725 1.62 -25.60 10.31
N VAL A 726 2.88 -25.87 9.97
CA VAL A 726 3.30 -26.35 8.64
C VAL A 726 4.03 -27.68 8.74
N ALA A 727 3.63 -28.65 7.92
CA ALA A 727 4.37 -29.91 7.73
C ALA A 727 5.37 -29.80 6.57
N TYR A 728 6.66 -29.93 6.84
CA TYR A 728 7.74 -29.85 5.86
C TYR A 728 8.62 -31.12 5.88
N LYS A 729 9.27 -31.41 4.76
CA LYS A 729 10.06 -32.63 4.57
C LYS A 729 11.54 -32.29 4.42
N LEU A 730 12.37 -32.95 5.21
CA LEU A 730 13.82 -32.73 5.26
C LEU A 730 14.59 -33.59 4.24
N PRO A 731 15.86 -33.24 3.91
CA PRO A 731 16.74 -34.06 3.09
C PRO A 731 17.02 -35.48 3.63
N ASP A 732 16.73 -35.76 4.90
CA ASP A 732 16.80 -37.11 5.50
C ASP A 732 15.47 -37.91 5.42
N GLU A 733 14.55 -37.45 4.55
CA GLU A 733 13.21 -37.98 4.27
C GLU A 733 12.20 -37.90 5.43
N ARG A 734 12.56 -37.38 6.61
CA ARG A 734 11.58 -37.10 7.68
C ARG A 734 10.62 -36.00 7.28
N ILE A 735 9.33 -36.20 7.55
CA ILE A 735 8.35 -35.10 7.68
C ILE A 735 8.40 -34.62 9.14
N LEU A 736 8.54 -33.32 9.33
CA LEU A 736 8.39 -32.62 10.61
C LEU A 736 7.22 -31.65 10.54
N VAL A 737 6.71 -31.24 11.70
CA VAL A 737 5.81 -30.09 11.85
C VAL A 737 6.49 -29.00 12.68
N GLY A 738 6.32 -27.75 12.27
CA GLY A 738 6.75 -26.56 13.01
C GLY A 738 5.67 -25.47 12.95
N ALA A 739 5.86 -24.39 13.70
CA ALA A 739 4.91 -23.29 13.80
C ALA A 739 5.57 -21.91 13.70
N GLY A 740 4.80 -20.90 13.30
CA GLY A 740 5.25 -19.51 13.17
C GLY A 740 4.08 -18.52 13.19
N PRO A 741 4.33 -17.22 13.42
CA PRO A 741 3.31 -16.18 13.40
C PRO A 741 2.93 -15.78 11.97
N VAL A 742 1.65 -15.53 11.71
CA VAL A 742 1.11 -15.00 10.45
C VAL A 742 0.16 -13.83 10.72
N MET A 743 -0.07 -12.98 9.72
CA MET A 743 -0.99 -11.86 9.85
C MET A 743 -2.44 -12.26 9.53
N SER A 744 -3.38 -11.76 10.33
CA SER A 744 -4.81 -11.80 10.02
C SER A 744 -5.23 -10.55 9.24
N TYR A 745 -6.16 -10.67 8.29
CA TYR A 745 -6.60 -9.61 7.39
C TYR A 745 -8.14 -9.51 7.33
N TYR A 746 -8.66 -8.30 7.16
CA TYR A 746 -10.07 -7.93 7.16
C TYR A 746 -10.36 -6.87 6.09
N GLU A 747 -11.40 -7.06 5.29
CA GLU A 747 -11.90 -6.10 4.32
C GLU A 747 -13.37 -5.79 4.62
N PHE A 748 -13.74 -4.53 4.87
CA PHE A 748 -15.11 -4.18 5.27
C PHE A 748 -15.51 -2.74 4.95
N LYS A 749 -16.80 -2.42 5.16
CA LYS A 749 -17.36 -1.09 4.83
C LYS A 749 -17.86 -0.36 6.06
N GLN A 750 -17.43 0.89 6.21
CA GLN A 750 -17.71 1.76 7.35
C GLN A 750 -18.41 3.05 6.89
N PRO A 751 -19.22 3.74 7.73
CA PRO A 751 -19.74 5.06 7.40
C PRO A 751 -18.63 6.11 7.27
N MET A 752 -18.77 7.05 6.33
CA MET A 752 -17.75 8.07 6.02
C MET A 752 -17.55 9.11 7.14
N ASP A 753 -18.52 9.25 8.04
CA ASP A 753 -18.45 10.04 9.28
C ASP A 753 -18.04 9.21 10.51
N GLU A 754 -17.82 7.90 10.36
CA GLU A 754 -17.35 6.97 11.39
C GLU A 754 -16.04 6.24 10.98
N ARG A 755 -15.24 6.87 10.09
CA ARG A 755 -13.89 6.41 9.68
C ARG A 755 -13.05 6.00 10.88
N LEU A 756 -12.39 4.85 10.81
CA LEU A 756 -11.68 4.30 11.97
C LEU A 756 -10.29 4.94 12.18
N THR A 757 -9.86 4.94 13.43
CA THR A 757 -8.44 5.00 13.82
C THR A 757 -8.05 3.64 14.40
N ASP A 758 -6.75 3.36 14.53
CA ASP A 758 -6.28 2.09 15.09
C ASP A 758 -6.78 1.84 16.53
N GLU A 759 -7.10 2.89 17.30
CA GLU A 759 -7.73 2.76 18.61
C GLU A 759 -9.17 2.25 18.48
N ALA A 760 -9.97 2.85 17.58
CA ALA A 760 -11.34 2.42 17.32
C ALA A 760 -11.38 1.01 16.67
N TRP A 761 -10.39 0.67 15.85
CA TRP A 761 -10.22 -0.67 15.29
C TRP A 761 -9.98 -1.73 16.37
N ARG A 762 -9.10 -1.46 17.33
CA ARG A 762 -8.86 -2.36 18.46
C ARG A 762 -10.09 -2.50 19.35
N GLU A 763 -10.85 -1.43 19.58
CA GLU A 763 -12.14 -1.52 20.29
C GLU A 763 -13.20 -2.34 19.50
N LEU A 764 -13.17 -2.30 18.16
CA LEU A 764 -14.04 -3.10 17.31
C LEU A 764 -13.64 -4.60 17.32
N LEU A 765 -12.35 -4.90 17.15
CA LEU A 765 -11.78 -6.25 17.29
C LEU A 765 -12.13 -6.88 18.65
N ASP A 766 -12.08 -6.10 19.73
CA ASP A 766 -12.37 -6.58 21.08
C ASP A 766 -13.85 -6.87 21.37
N SER A 767 -14.77 -6.34 20.57
CA SER A 767 -16.20 -6.29 20.90
C SER A 767 -17.11 -6.96 19.87
N ASN A 768 -16.87 -6.74 18.58
CA ASN A 768 -17.59 -7.33 17.46
C ASN A 768 -16.75 -7.15 16.17
N PRO A 769 -15.72 -7.98 15.93
CA PRO A 769 -14.90 -7.87 14.73
C PRO A 769 -15.75 -8.06 13.45
N PRO A 770 -15.34 -7.47 12.31
CA PRO A 770 -15.83 -7.86 11.00
C PRO A 770 -15.54 -9.34 10.71
N GLN A 771 -16.20 -9.92 9.70
CA GLN A 771 -15.89 -11.28 9.27
C GLN A 771 -14.51 -11.30 8.58
N LYS A 772 -13.70 -12.35 8.82
CA LYS A 772 -12.51 -12.63 7.99
C LYS A 772 -12.98 -12.91 6.53
N PRO A 773 -12.18 -12.60 5.48
CA PRO A 773 -12.61 -12.74 4.08
C PRO A 773 -13.01 -14.16 3.66
N GLU A 774 -13.79 -14.26 2.58
CA GLU A 774 -14.53 -15.47 2.20
C GLU A 774 -13.67 -16.71 1.88
N TRP A 775 -12.38 -16.52 1.58
CA TRP A 775 -11.43 -17.60 1.27
C TRP A 775 -10.67 -18.14 2.50
N VAL A 776 -10.68 -17.44 3.64
CA VAL A 776 -9.90 -17.81 4.84
C VAL A 776 -10.22 -19.22 5.38
N PRO A 777 -11.48 -19.70 5.41
CA PRO A 777 -11.81 -21.06 5.84
C PRO A 777 -11.24 -22.20 4.96
N ASN A 778 -10.54 -21.89 3.86
CA ASN A 778 -9.82 -22.91 3.08
C ASN A 778 -8.52 -23.38 3.78
N PHE A 779 -7.98 -22.57 4.70
CA PHE A 779 -6.70 -22.80 5.38
C PHE A 779 -6.68 -22.50 6.89
N ALA A 780 -7.63 -21.75 7.44
CA ALA A 780 -7.74 -21.43 8.86
C ALA A 780 -9.01 -22.04 9.53
N GLU A 781 -9.01 -22.16 10.86
CA GLU A 781 -10.23 -22.47 11.64
C GLU A 781 -11.11 -21.22 11.90
N ASP A 782 -12.40 -21.47 12.25
CA ASP A 782 -13.53 -20.51 12.36
C ASP A 782 -13.60 -19.75 13.72
#